data_AF-A0A238JHS8-F1
#
_entry.id   AF-A0A238JHS8-F1
#
_cell.length_a   1.000
_cell.length_b   1.000
_cell.length_c   1.000
_cell.angle_alpha   90.00
_cell.angle_beta   90.00
_cell.angle_gamma   90.00
#
_symmetry.space_group_name_H-M   'P 1'
#
loop_
_entity.id
_entity.type
_entity.pdbx_description
1 polymer ?
#
loop_
_entity_poly.entity_id
_entity_poly.type
_entity_poly.pdbx_seq_one_letter_code
_entity_poly.pdbx_strand_id
1 'polypeptide(L)'
;MTQTPIIVEFSYPLSRFFRLGLEMSFSIDSHIVVMICISVGLWLLTRFVFEKRILNVLRQAEAADYPKYASRLALNAALRHISGCVVLAGAVVIATWVTLNILVPNVPDSDDGLSTLVSLRAGIEEVLEHARAFTLGTWVFLLGFLAALWLFLSFRSTKTKWSSAIEAQHQAVVCELRDLKPDAVRARVAERHPEKLAAFDKDVEALVSANQTALDATLDLPVLSMGADQGARGSLRDLEQFIVAEPVLSEDAPPERQAELAGLHEEMKEGIGRRLRELKREMRFKVVTLTGERDVSVDAAERDIRDVTASKSVQTQRLRDLMAEAELERYNSLATSQVRSEPELFREWVTALLSSEKAVRGAGFLGKLARVAVIVVLITGLVGVSAKVNGPNAVAQLRNIELTMAGRLSDAEFAKTMAGAADDSVDDEVELASDADTEIQLANAMRESVALAIQAGHLGAATRTITHRQRFELGAVGARQEILRSSARVAPTRAVMSAAVTATFRASTPSVPKAAAQFEGMLQQSIDRRIERMRAHEPTWRKMRAAAVRPASRDLVSKQFFKAVFPGDRLPAPGAMQLWVDRATVDVARNAVRSGSIPSGYTAAARVDAMPGIISDRDRRVVRDASNKMPHNVSSHIDRVNTGRVDAGSLHRSAPSPIRGTPVTSTYARTFPTNTSARGGGGVNARSYSSIRFNRRVGGVVIGRNPFASEIELSIVEFRAEFRRTLRGEVIEIMLVPEVGSPIYIGAFHPAIAHHALAYAADGRVVAATLPQIQQESDGGHQVEVPTRPVVVHPAFEDTTFACAAIEIDRFVDDNMYGGLHAQAEAMIAARDAVTRFGRALEVAPSGQFTAASIGDYLQDVQAYVQSCGATGTCFPVEDYAKAGLNFSGAQELLSCMARNSDVAASCRSNIILLNNSMAYSVDSGVREQPYTLDAELRFLRLDAHRGDPLWPMDFIVQAVPVSLHEGEGDLPDDLDPWVFPVWGDDLRAMVELYVKVDVEAGQVLNHMQQFTVLQRMFRLALDGTLGVNFPIEKLIEMHEATKPFVNERRHEHWNFPHASPPSQILDFFDKEAWGLRSALSELTRSRSETLCGEKASALLDLSSGQSLPEDADLWSGVLEVAAVCEPEDNKFAPSNLTQRVEALHRLNLIEEALSVHAAHGIPSPLGCPPL
;
A
#
# COMPACT_ATOMS: atom_id res chain seq x y z
N MET A 1 -13.65 -12.47 -20.76
CA MET A 1 -12.29 -12.95 -21.10
C MET A 1 -11.32 -11.82 -20.81
N THR A 2 -10.02 -12.02 -20.58
CA THR A 2 -9.09 -13.11 -21.00
C THR A 2 -8.47 -13.80 -19.76
N GLN A 3 -7.54 -14.78 -19.74
CA GLN A 3 -6.82 -15.64 -20.69
C GLN A 3 -5.69 -15.02 -21.57
N THR A 4 -4.44 -14.68 -21.16
CA THR A 4 -3.51 -15.19 -20.08
C THR A 4 -2.23 -14.30 -19.88
N PRO A 5 -1.34 -14.43 -18.85
CA PRO A 5 -1.45 -14.63 -17.38
C PRO A 5 -1.21 -13.31 -16.56
N ILE A 6 -1.51 -13.28 -15.24
CA ILE A 6 -1.19 -12.14 -14.34
C ILE A 6 -0.67 -12.49 -12.91
N ILE A 7 -1.06 -13.59 -12.26
CA ILE A 7 -0.86 -13.84 -10.80
C ILE A 7 0.60 -13.98 -10.32
N VAL A 8 1.54 -13.95 -11.27
CA VAL A 8 3.01 -14.03 -11.17
C VAL A 8 3.60 -13.29 -9.95
N GLU A 9 3.06 -12.14 -9.55
CA GLU A 9 3.59 -11.34 -8.43
C GLU A 9 3.71 -12.11 -7.11
N PHE A 10 2.77 -12.99 -6.79
CA PHE A 10 2.82 -13.75 -5.53
C PHE A 10 3.15 -15.23 -5.73
N SER A 11 2.84 -15.80 -6.91
CA SER A 11 3.20 -17.19 -7.22
C SER A 11 4.70 -17.36 -7.49
N TYR A 12 5.34 -16.41 -8.19
CA TYR A 12 6.72 -16.55 -8.65
C TYR A 12 7.80 -16.32 -7.58
N PRO A 13 7.75 -15.29 -6.70
CA PRO A 13 8.78 -15.14 -5.66
C PRO A 13 8.68 -16.22 -4.57
N LEU A 14 7.47 -16.67 -4.23
CA LEU A 14 7.27 -17.76 -3.27
C LEU A 14 7.75 -19.09 -3.85
N SER A 15 7.43 -19.41 -5.10
CA SER A 15 7.95 -20.61 -5.76
C SER A 15 9.47 -20.57 -5.96
N ARG A 16 10.08 -19.40 -6.25
CA ARG A 16 11.54 -19.21 -6.23
C ARG A 16 12.16 -19.57 -4.86
N PHE A 17 11.57 -19.12 -3.75
CA PHE A 17 12.04 -19.43 -2.37
C PHE A 17 11.85 -20.92 -1.99
N PHE A 18 10.77 -21.56 -2.44
CA PHE A 18 10.51 -23.00 -2.26
C PHE A 18 11.38 -23.88 -3.17
N ARG A 19 11.74 -23.43 -4.39
CA ARG A 19 12.71 -24.12 -5.27
C ARG A 19 14.10 -24.12 -4.69
N LEU A 20 14.60 -22.96 -4.22
CA LEU A 20 15.89 -22.88 -3.53
C LEU A 20 15.90 -23.73 -2.25
N GLY A 21 14.80 -23.75 -1.50
CA GLY A 21 14.63 -24.60 -0.30
C GLY A 21 14.62 -26.11 -0.56
N LEU A 22 14.44 -26.54 -1.81
CA LEU A 22 14.51 -27.95 -2.24
C LEU A 22 15.82 -28.25 -2.98
N GLU A 23 16.29 -27.34 -3.84
CA GLU A 23 17.55 -27.43 -4.58
C GLU A 23 18.77 -27.50 -3.64
N MET A 24 18.72 -26.79 -2.50
CA MET A 24 19.75 -26.87 -1.44
C MET A 24 19.58 -28.06 -0.48
N SER A 25 18.49 -28.83 -0.55
CA SER A 25 18.08 -29.76 0.52
C SER A 25 18.98 -31.00 0.70
N PHE A 26 19.91 -31.26 -0.21
CA PHE A 26 20.82 -32.42 -0.22
C PHE A 26 21.74 -32.55 1.03
N SER A 27 21.74 -31.56 1.94
CA SER A 27 22.45 -31.61 3.23
C SER A 27 21.74 -30.83 4.36
N ILE A 28 20.41 -30.90 4.48
CA ILE A 28 19.63 -30.12 5.47
C ILE A 28 18.59 -30.98 6.22
N ASP A 29 18.29 -30.63 7.48
CA ASP A 29 17.09 -31.01 8.23
C ASP A 29 15.79 -30.59 7.48
N SER A 30 15.43 -31.26 6.38
CA SER A 30 14.43 -30.78 5.40
C SER A 30 13.04 -30.47 6.00
N HIS A 31 12.57 -31.26 6.97
CA HIS A 31 11.33 -30.99 7.71
C HIS A 31 11.32 -29.61 8.43
N ILE A 32 12.49 -29.06 8.77
CA ILE A 32 12.62 -27.74 9.41
C ILE A 32 12.44 -26.61 8.38
N VAL A 33 12.98 -26.76 7.18
CA VAL A 33 12.83 -25.75 6.11
C VAL A 33 11.37 -25.61 5.70
N VAL A 34 10.63 -26.73 5.59
CA VAL A 34 9.20 -26.71 5.28
C VAL A 34 8.40 -26.01 6.39
N MET A 35 8.66 -26.34 7.66
CA MET A 35 7.98 -25.71 8.81
C MET A 35 8.21 -24.19 8.87
N ILE A 36 9.40 -23.72 8.52
CA ILE A 36 9.72 -22.28 8.58
C ILE A 36 9.18 -21.55 7.35
N CYS A 37 9.22 -22.13 6.15
CA CYS A 37 8.54 -21.55 4.99
C CYS A 37 7.04 -21.41 5.21
N ILE A 38 6.39 -22.41 5.83
CA ILE A 38 4.96 -22.32 6.21
C ILE A 38 4.74 -21.23 7.25
N SER A 39 5.58 -21.15 8.28
CA SER A 39 5.46 -20.12 9.33
C SER A 39 5.68 -18.72 8.77
N VAL A 40 6.72 -18.50 7.95
CA VAL A 40 7.05 -17.24 7.26
C VAL A 40 5.90 -16.85 6.36
N GLY A 41 5.38 -17.79 5.58
CA GLY A 41 4.17 -17.59 4.78
C GLY A 41 2.99 -17.16 5.65
N LEU A 42 2.76 -17.78 6.80
CA LEU A 42 1.66 -17.43 7.71
C LEU A 42 1.84 -16.07 8.37
N TRP A 43 3.08 -15.68 8.73
CA TRP A 43 3.37 -14.33 9.23
C TRP A 43 3.26 -13.28 8.14
N LEU A 44 3.65 -13.59 6.90
CA LEU A 44 3.45 -12.71 5.76
C LEU A 44 1.95 -12.58 5.46
N LEU A 45 1.17 -13.66 5.42
CA LEU A 45 -0.29 -13.58 5.34
C LEU A 45 -0.88 -12.76 6.50
N THR A 46 -0.43 -12.95 7.75
CA THR A 46 -0.97 -12.16 8.87
C THR A 46 -0.50 -10.70 8.88
N ARG A 47 0.72 -10.42 8.41
CA ARG A 47 1.42 -9.13 8.54
C ARG A 47 1.49 -8.30 7.26
N PHE A 48 1.82 -8.84 6.08
CA PHE A 48 1.51 -8.15 4.82
C PHE A 48 0.01 -7.91 4.76
N VAL A 49 -0.77 -8.99 4.89
CA VAL A 49 -2.11 -9.01 4.28
C VAL A 49 -3.20 -8.73 5.31
N PHE A 50 -3.34 -9.56 6.33
CA PHE A 50 -4.54 -9.55 7.18
C PHE A 50 -4.67 -8.33 8.09
N GLU A 51 -3.64 -7.89 8.82
CA GLU A 51 -3.84 -6.71 9.66
C GLU A 51 -3.74 -5.38 8.93
N LYS A 52 -3.04 -5.29 7.78
CA LYS A 52 -3.23 -4.12 6.91
C LYS A 52 -4.67 -4.09 6.37
N ARG A 53 -5.25 -5.24 6.04
CA ARG A 53 -6.69 -5.34 5.73
C ARG A 53 -7.57 -4.90 6.89
N ILE A 54 -7.33 -5.39 8.12
CA ILE A 54 -8.19 -5.05 9.28
C ILE A 54 -7.99 -3.61 9.76
N LEU A 55 -6.77 -3.05 9.71
CA LEU A 55 -6.51 -1.65 10.04
C LEU A 55 -7.05 -0.69 8.97
N ASN A 56 -7.02 -1.09 7.69
CA ASN A 56 -7.65 -0.32 6.63
C ASN A 56 -9.18 -0.37 6.75
N VAL A 57 -9.79 -1.54 6.96
CA VAL A 57 -11.24 -1.64 7.24
C VAL A 57 -11.63 -0.94 8.56
N LEU A 58 -10.74 -0.86 9.57
CA LEU A 58 -10.99 -0.06 10.78
C LEU A 58 -10.99 1.45 10.51
N ARG A 59 -10.07 1.93 9.68
CA ARG A 59 -10.04 3.34 9.24
C ARG A 59 -11.23 3.66 8.34
N GLN A 60 -11.75 2.65 7.63
CA GLN A 60 -12.89 2.68 6.71
C GLN A 60 -14.15 2.06 7.37
N ALA A 61 -14.32 2.26 8.68
CA ALA A 61 -15.51 1.87 9.45
C ALA A 61 -16.03 3.09 10.23
N GLU A 62 -17.35 3.35 10.19
CA GLU A 62 -17.97 4.45 10.94
C GLU A 62 -17.90 4.19 12.46
N ALA A 63 -18.02 5.24 13.29
CA ALA A 63 -17.79 5.17 14.74
C ALA A 63 -18.59 4.05 15.46
N ALA A 64 -19.74 3.64 14.91
CA ALA A 64 -20.58 2.55 15.43
C ALA A 64 -19.99 1.13 15.24
N ASP A 65 -19.12 0.91 14.24
CA ASP A 65 -18.58 -0.41 13.86
C ASP A 65 -17.25 -0.77 14.55
N TYR A 66 -16.56 0.23 15.10
CA TYR A 66 -15.32 0.07 15.85
C TYR A 66 -15.35 -1.03 16.94
N PRO A 67 -16.46 -1.26 17.68
CA PRO A 67 -16.48 -2.28 18.71
C PRO A 67 -16.33 -3.71 18.18
N LYS A 68 -16.82 -3.97 16.95
CA LYS A 68 -16.82 -5.28 16.29
C LYS A 68 -15.43 -5.59 15.73
N TYR A 69 -14.78 -4.61 15.11
CA TYR A 69 -13.42 -4.75 14.55
C TYR A 69 -12.30 -4.72 15.59
N ALA A 70 -12.48 -4.04 16.73
CA ALA A 70 -11.46 -4.05 17.79
C ALA A 70 -11.14 -5.46 18.32
N SER A 71 -12.12 -6.38 18.31
CA SER A 71 -11.89 -7.79 18.71
C SER A 71 -11.11 -8.59 17.66
N ARG A 72 -11.37 -8.36 16.36
CA ARG A 72 -10.67 -8.98 15.24
C ARG A 72 -9.26 -8.40 15.07
N LEU A 73 -9.10 -7.08 15.26
CA LEU A 73 -7.80 -6.42 15.38
C LEU A 73 -7.01 -7.03 16.53
N ALA A 74 -7.58 -7.15 17.73
CA ALA A 74 -6.85 -7.68 18.87
C ALA A 74 -6.34 -9.12 18.64
N LEU A 75 -7.16 -10.00 18.04
CA LEU A 75 -6.68 -11.35 17.71
C LEU A 75 -5.73 -11.37 16.50
N ASN A 76 -5.91 -10.53 15.47
CA ASN A 76 -4.94 -10.47 14.37
C ASN A 76 -3.61 -9.89 14.87
N ALA A 77 -3.64 -8.89 15.75
CA ALA A 77 -2.46 -8.32 16.38
C ALA A 77 -1.76 -9.38 17.23
N ALA A 78 -2.51 -10.17 18.00
CA ALA A 78 -1.97 -11.30 18.73
C ALA A 78 -1.38 -12.36 17.76
N LEU A 79 -2.12 -12.81 16.76
CA LEU A 79 -1.68 -13.82 15.78
C LEU A 79 -0.47 -13.39 14.98
N ARG A 80 -0.35 -12.11 14.65
CA ARG A 80 0.68 -11.49 13.82
C ARG A 80 1.93 -11.11 14.61
N HIS A 81 1.81 -10.87 15.91
CA HIS A 81 2.95 -10.84 16.81
C HIS A 81 3.36 -12.25 17.24
N ILE A 82 2.45 -13.24 17.30
CA ILE A 82 2.78 -14.66 17.56
C ILE A 82 3.47 -15.30 16.34
N SER A 83 2.86 -15.25 15.17
CA SER A 83 3.47 -15.70 13.90
C SER A 83 4.71 -14.87 13.63
N GLY A 84 4.72 -13.60 14.05
CA GLY A 84 5.91 -12.76 14.02
C GLY A 84 7.00 -13.24 14.93
N CYS A 85 6.69 -13.66 16.15
CA CYS A 85 7.68 -14.26 17.04
C CYS A 85 8.16 -15.61 16.50
N VAL A 86 7.29 -16.44 15.91
CA VAL A 86 7.65 -17.74 15.33
C VAL A 86 8.46 -17.59 14.05
N VAL A 87 8.21 -16.56 13.25
CA VAL A 87 8.93 -16.25 12.01
C VAL A 87 10.18 -15.47 12.27
N LEU A 88 10.20 -14.59 13.26
CA LEU A 88 11.44 -13.99 13.72
C LEU A 88 12.31 -15.07 14.39
N ALA A 89 11.74 -16.02 15.14
CA ALA A 89 12.48 -17.15 15.71
C ALA A 89 12.93 -18.15 14.63
N GLY A 90 12.10 -18.43 13.63
CA GLY A 90 12.41 -19.30 12.49
C GLY A 90 13.37 -18.65 11.51
N ALA A 91 13.27 -17.35 11.27
CA ALA A 91 14.24 -16.56 10.51
C ALA A 91 15.49 -16.28 11.32
N VAL A 92 15.45 -16.29 12.66
CA VAL A 92 16.66 -16.40 13.49
C VAL A 92 17.26 -17.79 13.31
N VAL A 93 16.52 -18.90 13.40
CA VAL A 93 17.06 -20.25 13.14
C VAL A 93 17.66 -20.33 11.73
N ILE A 94 16.95 -19.88 10.69
CA ILE A 94 17.41 -19.93 9.30
C ILE A 94 18.49 -18.90 9.02
N ALA A 95 18.41 -17.65 9.46
CA ALA A 95 19.49 -16.69 9.26
C ALA A 95 20.73 -17.06 10.08
N THR A 96 20.56 -17.67 11.26
CA THR A 96 21.68 -18.21 12.04
C THR A 96 22.25 -19.47 11.39
N TRP A 97 21.45 -20.31 10.72
CA TRP A 97 21.90 -21.52 9.99
C TRP A 97 22.45 -21.23 8.58
N VAL A 98 21.88 -20.26 7.86
CA VAL A 98 22.24 -19.85 6.48
C VAL A 98 23.48 -18.99 6.51
N THR A 99 23.49 -17.98 7.38
CA THR A 99 24.71 -17.25 7.68
C THR A 99 25.57 -18.01 8.71
N LEU A 100 25.59 -19.34 8.54
CA LEU A 100 26.53 -20.34 9.04
C LEU A 100 26.86 -21.31 7.90
N ASN A 101 26.06 -22.35 7.64
CA ASN A 101 26.45 -23.47 6.76
C ASN A 101 26.77 -23.07 5.31
N ILE A 102 26.15 -22.01 4.78
CA ILE A 102 26.40 -21.48 3.44
C ILE A 102 27.50 -20.38 3.46
N LEU A 103 27.93 -19.95 4.65
CA LEU A 103 28.89 -18.86 4.89
C LEU A 103 29.86 -19.16 6.06
N VAL A 104 30.61 -20.26 5.96
CA VAL A 104 31.48 -20.84 7.01
C VAL A 104 32.92 -21.21 6.60
N PRO A 105 33.28 -21.52 5.34
CA PRO A 105 34.68 -21.87 5.00
C PRO A 105 35.62 -20.72 4.61
N ASN A 106 35.15 -19.65 3.93
CA ASN A 106 36.03 -18.80 3.10
C ASN A 106 36.07 -17.33 3.55
N VAL A 107 37.06 -16.97 4.37
CA VAL A 107 37.37 -15.56 4.76
C VAL A 107 38.81 -15.19 4.38
N PRO A 108 39.13 -13.92 4.04
CA PRO A 108 40.49 -13.46 3.74
C PRO A 108 41.35 -13.29 5.00
N ASP A 109 42.63 -12.95 4.82
CA ASP A 109 43.58 -12.69 5.90
C ASP A 109 43.50 -11.22 6.38
N SER A 110 42.49 -10.90 7.20
CA SER A 110 42.55 -9.77 8.15
C SER A 110 41.70 -9.99 9.41
N ASP A 111 42.04 -9.35 10.53
CA ASP A 111 41.22 -9.40 11.76
C ASP A 111 39.93 -8.58 11.67
N ASP A 112 39.64 -7.90 10.56
CA ASP A 112 38.25 -7.47 10.32
C ASP A 112 37.34 -8.70 10.31
N GLY A 113 37.88 -9.85 9.86
CA GLY A 113 37.44 -11.21 10.17
C GLY A 113 37.28 -11.48 11.66
N LEU A 114 38.37 -11.45 12.42
CA LEU A 114 38.40 -11.90 13.82
C LEU A 114 37.60 -11.01 14.79
N SER A 115 37.62 -9.68 14.65
CA SER A 115 36.86 -8.77 15.51
C SER A 115 35.36 -8.95 15.31
N THR A 116 34.91 -9.04 14.06
CA THR A 116 33.51 -9.28 13.71
C THR A 116 33.10 -10.73 14.04
N LEU A 117 33.99 -11.71 13.88
CA LEU A 117 33.79 -13.08 14.36
C LEU A 117 33.55 -13.10 15.87
N VAL A 118 34.44 -12.53 16.67
CA VAL A 118 34.29 -12.46 18.14
C VAL A 118 33.00 -11.70 18.52
N SER A 119 32.60 -10.71 17.72
CA SER A 119 31.36 -9.94 17.90
C SER A 119 30.06 -10.69 17.53
N LEU A 120 30.10 -11.91 16.96
CA LEU A 120 28.87 -12.69 16.70
C LEU A 120 28.98 -14.22 16.96
N ARG A 121 30.19 -14.75 17.13
CA ARG A 121 30.50 -15.83 18.11
C ARG A 121 29.79 -15.55 19.43
N ALA A 122 29.64 -14.27 19.75
CA ALA A 122 28.67 -13.73 20.71
C ALA A 122 27.25 -14.23 20.48
N GLY A 123 26.54 -13.54 19.60
CA GLY A 123 25.09 -13.61 19.47
C GLY A 123 24.50 -15.00 19.24
N ILE A 124 25.29 -15.95 18.72
CA ILE A 124 24.88 -17.33 18.44
C ILE A 124 24.66 -18.15 19.72
N GLU A 125 25.55 -18.07 20.71
CA GLU A 125 25.37 -18.81 21.98
C GLU A 125 24.53 -18.05 23.00
N GLU A 126 24.55 -16.71 22.96
CA GLU A 126 23.56 -15.82 23.58
C GLU A 126 22.13 -16.28 23.25
N VAL A 127 21.76 -16.31 21.97
CA VAL A 127 20.43 -16.75 21.50
C VAL A 127 20.00 -18.12 22.04
N LEU A 128 20.92 -19.02 22.40
CA LEU A 128 20.61 -20.42 22.72
C LEU A 128 20.35 -20.72 24.22
N GLU A 129 20.50 -19.76 25.14
CA GLU A 129 19.70 -19.70 26.38
C GLU A 129 18.79 -18.45 26.44
N HIS A 130 19.09 -17.34 25.74
CA HIS A 130 18.21 -16.16 25.66
C HIS A 130 16.85 -16.46 25.02
N ALA A 131 16.81 -17.04 23.82
CA ALA A 131 15.58 -17.50 23.18
C ALA A 131 14.89 -18.60 24.03
N ARG A 132 15.64 -19.29 24.90
CA ARG A 132 15.13 -20.31 25.83
C ARG A 132 14.39 -19.69 27.01
N ALA A 133 14.92 -18.61 27.60
CA ALA A 133 14.23 -17.82 28.62
C ALA A 133 13.04 -17.07 28.05
N PHE A 134 13.19 -16.51 26.84
CA PHE A 134 12.10 -15.90 26.08
C PHE A 134 10.98 -16.92 25.78
N THR A 135 11.30 -18.12 25.30
CA THR A 135 10.27 -19.14 24.97
C THR A 135 9.57 -19.68 26.21
N LEU A 136 10.28 -19.91 27.33
CA LEU A 136 9.65 -20.35 28.58
C LEU A 136 8.80 -19.24 29.22
N GLY A 137 9.28 -17.99 29.21
CA GLY A 137 8.57 -16.82 29.73
C GLY A 137 7.35 -16.44 28.88
N THR A 138 7.47 -16.50 27.54
CA THR A 138 6.33 -16.28 26.64
C THR A 138 5.33 -17.42 26.68
N TRP A 139 5.73 -18.67 26.92
CA TRP A 139 4.79 -19.77 27.22
C TRP A 139 3.88 -19.43 28.41
N VAL A 140 4.47 -19.05 29.54
CA VAL A 140 3.73 -18.73 30.77
C VAL A 140 2.90 -17.45 30.60
N PHE A 141 3.45 -16.43 29.95
CA PHE A 141 2.75 -15.17 29.69
C PHE A 141 1.59 -15.34 28.69
N LEU A 142 1.76 -16.11 27.60
CA LEU A 142 0.67 -16.39 26.67
C LEU A 142 -0.47 -17.13 27.35
N LEU A 143 -0.16 -18.14 28.18
CA LEU A 143 -1.20 -18.86 28.92
C LEU A 143 -1.99 -17.94 29.85
N GLY A 144 -1.32 -17.02 30.57
CA GLY A 144 -1.98 -16.01 31.39
C GLY A 144 -2.78 -14.98 30.58
N PHE A 145 -2.23 -14.50 29.46
CA PHE A 145 -2.87 -13.52 28.59
C PHE A 145 -4.11 -14.10 27.89
N LEU A 146 -4.07 -15.36 27.47
CA LEU A 146 -5.22 -16.04 26.86
C LEU A 146 -6.36 -16.22 27.86
N ALA A 147 -6.06 -16.52 29.13
CA ALA A 147 -7.07 -16.60 30.19
C ALA A 147 -7.72 -15.23 30.45
N ALA A 148 -6.93 -14.15 30.50
CA ALA A 148 -7.44 -12.79 30.68
C ALA A 148 -8.22 -12.27 29.46
N LEU A 149 -7.76 -12.57 28.23
CA LEU A 149 -8.43 -12.20 26.99
C LEU A 149 -9.77 -12.93 26.84
N TRP A 150 -9.86 -14.20 27.26
CA TRP A 150 -11.12 -14.94 27.30
C TRP A 150 -12.14 -14.26 28.22
N LEU A 151 -11.73 -13.89 29.45
CA LEU A 151 -12.58 -13.18 30.40
C LEU A 151 -13.06 -11.82 29.86
N PHE A 152 -12.16 -11.06 29.21
CA PHE A 152 -12.49 -9.76 28.62
C PHE A 152 -13.44 -9.87 27.41
N LEU A 153 -13.22 -10.85 26.53
CA LEU A 153 -14.07 -11.06 25.35
C LEU A 153 -15.43 -11.66 25.73
N SER A 154 -15.50 -12.51 26.76
CA SER A 154 -16.73 -13.01 27.36
C SER A 154 -17.63 -11.85 27.81
N PHE A 155 -17.06 -10.88 28.53
CA PHE A 155 -17.77 -9.68 29.00
C PHE A 155 -18.22 -8.74 27.85
N ARG A 156 -17.44 -8.67 26.76
CA ARG A 156 -17.73 -7.81 25.60
C ARG A 156 -18.80 -8.37 24.67
N SER A 157 -18.84 -9.70 24.50
CA SER A 157 -19.84 -10.43 23.72
C SER A 157 -21.26 -10.23 24.26
N THR A 158 -21.43 -10.27 25.58
CA THR A 158 -22.71 -9.97 26.24
C THR A 158 -23.15 -8.53 25.98
N LYS A 159 -22.22 -7.56 25.99
CA LYS A 159 -22.55 -6.16 25.70
C LYS A 159 -22.98 -5.92 24.24
N THR A 160 -22.34 -6.57 23.26
CA THR A 160 -22.70 -6.42 21.85
C THR A 160 -24.02 -7.10 21.47
N LYS A 161 -24.37 -8.22 22.13
CA LYS A 161 -25.67 -8.88 21.92
C LYS A 161 -26.82 -8.03 22.45
N TRP A 162 -26.59 -7.29 23.53
CA TRP A 162 -27.56 -6.34 24.07
C TRP A 162 -27.74 -5.10 23.17
N SER A 163 -26.66 -4.55 22.59
CA SER A 163 -26.80 -3.40 21.68
C SER A 163 -27.49 -3.76 20.37
N SER A 164 -27.23 -4.96 19.81
CA SER A 164 -27.94 -5.42 18.60
C SER A 164 -29.42 -5.72 18.86
N ALA A 165 -29.75 -6.21 20.06
CA ALA A 165 -31.15 -6.43 20.45
C ALA A 165 -31.92 -5.11 20.59
N ILE A 166 -31.27 -4.07 21.14
CA ILE A 166 -31.85 -2.72 21.25
C ILE A 166 -32.05 -2.09 19.87
N GLU A 167 -31.09 -2.22 18.94
CA GLU A 167 -31.21 -1.68 17.57
C GLU A 167 -32.29 -2.40 16.74
N ALA A 168 -32.35 -3.73 16.83
CA ALA A 168 -33.41 -4.50 16.16
C ALA A 168 -34.81 -4.11 16.69
N GLN A 169 -34.91 -3.83 18.00
CA GLN A 169 -36.15 -3.39 18.60
C GLN A 169 -36.51 -1.94 18.25
N HIS A 170 -35.51 -1.06 18.10
CA HIS A 170 -35.69 0.29 17.56
C HIS A 170 -36.32 0.24 16.15
N GLN A 171 -35.73 -0.56 15.26
CA GLN A 171 -36.24 -0.71 13.90
C GLN A 171 -37.65 -1.33 13.87
N ALA A 172 -37.95 -2.28 14.74
CA ALA A 172 -39.29 -2.85 14.85
C ALA A 172 -40.33 -1.80 15.28
N VAL A 173 -40.00 -0.92 16.23
CA VAL A 173 -40.88 0.17 16.67
C VAL A 173 -41.06 1.21 15.55
N VAL A 174 -39.98 1.58 14.85
CA VAL A 174 -40.06 2.51 13.72
C VAL A 174 -40.91 1.94 12.57
N CYS A 175 -40.79 0.64 12.29
CA CYS A 175 -41.64 -0.07 11.33
C CYS A 175 -43.12 -0.06 11.74
N GLU A 176 -43.45 -0.33 12.99
CA GLU A 176 -44.83 -0.27 13.49
C GLU A 176 -45.42 1.16 13.38
N LEU A 177 -44.59 2.18 13.61
CA LEU A 177 -45.00 3.59 13.51
C LEU A 177 -45.13 4.10 12.06
N ARG A 178 -44.50 3.42 11.09
CA ARG A 178 -44.53 3.81 9.67
C ARG A 178 -45.92 3.70 9.07
N ASP A 179 -46.69 2.70 9.50
CA ASP A 179 -48.04 2.42 8.99
C ASP A 179 -49.12 3.33 9.60
N LEU A 180 -48.79 4.08 10.65
CA LEU A 180 -49.72 5.01 11.28
C LEU A 180 -49.84 6.31 10.48
N LYS A 181 -51.10 6.73 10.28
CA LYS A 181 -51.43 8.04 9.71
C LYS A 181 -50.86 9.17 10.58
N PRO A 182 -50.47 10.32 10.00
CA PRO A 182 -49.93 11.49 10.73
C PRO A 182 -50.67 11.85 12.02
N ASP A 183 -52.00 11.94 11.95
CA ASP A 183 -52.83 12.33 13.09
C ASP A 183 -52.82 11.26 14.19
N ALA A 184 -52.70 9.99 13.82
CA ALA A 184 -52.61 8.87 14.76
C ALA A 184 -51.26 8.83 15.47
N VAL A 185 -50.16 9.16 14.78
CA VAL A 185 -48.83 9.30 15.41
C VAL A 185 -48.87 10.43 16.43
N ARG A 186 -49.37 11.61 16.04
CA ARG A 186 -49.45 12.77 16.93
C ARG A 186 -50.34 12.51 18.15
N ALA A 187 -51.49 11.86 17.98
CA ALA A 187 -52.36 11.47 19.09
C ALA A 187 -51.66 10.49 20.06
N ARG A 188 -50.88 9.54 19.53
CA ARG A 188 -50.17 8.54 20.35
C ARG A 188 -48.98 9.14 21.10
N VAL A 189 -48.29 10.13 20.52
CA VAL A 189 -47.27 10.93 21.22
C VAL A 189 -47.94 11.81 22.28
N ALA A 190 -49.07 12.44 21.99
CA ALA A 190 -49.81 13.25 22.97
C ALA A 190 -50.27 12.42 24.18
N GLU A 191 -50.69 11.17 23.95
CA GLU A 191 -51.13 10.25 25.00
C GLU A 191 -49.97 9.78 25.89
N ARG A 192 -48.82 9.43 25.29
CA ARG A 192 -47.70 8.81 26.03
C ARG A 192 -46.67 9.82 26.56
N HIS A 193 -46.43 10.91 25.83
CA HIS A 193 -45.38 11.90 26.08
C HIS A 193 -45.86 13.34 25.77
N PRO A 194 -46.88 13.84 26.49
CA PRO A 194 -47.45 15.17 26.24
C PRO A 194 -46.41 16.30 26.35
N GLU A 195 -45.40 16.14 27.20
CA GLU A 195 -44.30 17.10 27.37
C GLU A 195 -43.39 17.20 26.14
N LYS A 196 -43.08 16.08 25.48
CA LYS A 196 -42.24 16.07 24.28
C LYS A 196 -42.99 16.65 23.08
N LEU A 197 -44.29 16.39 22.97
CA LEU A 197 -45.14 17.00 21.93
C LEU A 197 -45.23 18.53 22.10
N ALA A 198 -45.44 19.01 23.34
CA ALA A 198 -45.49 20.45 23.61
C ALA A 198 -44.17 21.16 23.30
N ALA A 199 -43.03 20.51 23.55
CA ALA A 199 -41.71 21.03 23.16
C ALA A 199 -41.55 21.07 21.64
N PHE A 200 -41.92 20.00 20.93
CA PHE A 200 -41.88 19.95 19.47
C PHE A 200 -42.75 21.05 18.82
N ASP A 201 -43.98 21.25 19.30
CA ASP A 201 -44.86 22.29 18.79
C ASP A 201 -44.31 23.70 19.02
N LYS A 202 -43.66 23.92 20.17
CA LYS A 202 -42.99 25.18 20.48
C LYS A 202 -41.82 25.45 19.52
N ASP A 203 -41.05 24.42 19.16
CA ASP A 203 -39.92 24.57 18.23
C ASP A 203 -40.39 24.84 16.80
N VAL A 204 -41.48 24.20 16.36
CA VAL A 204 -42.10 24.48 15.06
C VAL A 204 -42.60 25.92 15.00
N GLU A 205 -43.30 26.41 16.02
CA GLU A 205 -43.77 27.80 16.07
C GLU A 205 -42.61 28.81 16.10
N ALA A 206 -41.53 28.50 16.82
CA ALA A 206 -40.33 29.35 16.85
C ALA A 206 -39.67 29.47 15.46
N LEU A 207 -39.55 28.35 14.73
CA LEU A 207 -39.00 28.34 13.36
C LEU A 207 -39.91 29.10 12.39
N VAL A 208 -41.22 28.89 12.46
CA VAL A 208 -42.20 29.60 11.62
C VAL A 208 -42.11 31.11 11.88
N SER A 209 -42.06 31.53 13.15
CA SER A 209 -41.90 32.95 13.51
C SER A 209 -40.58 33.55 13.02
N ALA A 210 -39.47 32.80 13.11
CA ALA A 210 -38.17 33.26 12.63
C ALA A 210 -38.15 33.42 11.10
N ASN A 211 -38.69 32.44 10.36
CA ASN A 211 -38.80 32.50 8.91
C ASN A 211 -39.75 33.60 8.45
N GLN A 212 -40.86 33.83 9.17
CA GLN A 212 -41.78 34.93 8.88
C GLN A 212 -41.08 36.28 9.02
N THR A 213 -40.30 36.46 10.08
CA THR A 213 -39.50 37.68 10.30
C THR A 213 -38.47 37.88 9.17
N ALA A 214 -37.83 36.80 8.70
CA ALA A 214 -36.89 36.86 7.58
C ALA A 214 -37.58 37.16 6.24
N LEU A 215 -38.77 36.61 6.01
CA LEU A 215 -39.59 36.92 4.84
C LEU A 215 -40.02 38.39 4.84
N ASP A 216 -40.52 38.90 5.98
CA ASP A 216 -40.91 40.30 6.12
C ASP A 216 -39.72 41.25 5.85
N ALA A 217 -38.55 40.95 6.41
CA ALA A 217 -37.34 41.71 6.11
C ALA A 217 -36.94 41.67 4.63
N THR A 218 -37.18 40.54 3.94
CA THR A 218 -36.92 40.39 2.51
C THR A 218 -37.90 41.20 1.67
N LEU A 219 -39.17 41.29 2.07
CA LEU A 219 -40.19 42.10 1.40
C LEU A 219 -39.95 43.60 1.55
N ASP A 220 -39.35 44.01 2.68
CA ASP A 220 -38.99 45.40 2.97
C ASP A 220 -37.65 45.83 2.33
N LEU A 221 -36.92 44.92 1.68
CA LEU A 221 -35.69 45.29 0.97
C LEU A 221 -35.99 46.25 -0.19
N PRO A 222 -35.23 47.34 -0.34
CA PRO A 222 -35.40 48.27 -1.46
C PRO A 222 -34.95 47.62 -2.78
N VAL A 223 -35.89 47.22 -3.64
CA VAL A 223 -35.61 46.51 -4.90
C VAL A 223 -35.64 47.46 -6.11
N LEU A 224 -36.35 48.59 -6.04
CA LEU A 224 -36.49 49.52 -7.17
C LEU A 224 -36.03 50.93 -6.82
N SER A 225 -35.34 51.58 -7.77
CA SER A 225 -35.16 53.04 -7.80
C SER A 225 -36.28 53.67 -8.64
N MET A 226 -37.10 54.54 -8.05
CA MET A 226 -38.21 55.19 -8.77
C MET A 226 -37.84 56.61 -9.23
N GLY A 227 -37.62 56.79 -10.54
CA GLY A 227 -37.68 58.10 -11.21
C GLY A 227 -36.71 59.19 -10.70
N ALA A 228 -36.88 60.42 -11.20
CA ALA A 228 -35.86 61.48 -11.21
C ALA A 228 -35.33 61.96 -9.83
N ASP A 229 -35.95 61.58 -8.72
CA ASP A 229 -35.37 61.75 -7.39
C ASP A 229 -34.50 60.53 -7.06
N GLN A 230 -33.18 60.67 -7.25
CA GLN A 230 -32.16 59.62 -7.05
C GLN A 230 -32.09 59.02 -5.63
N GLY A 231 -32.98 59.41 -4.72
CA GLY A 231 -33.05 58.92 -3.33
C GLY A 231 -34.24 58.01 -3.01
N ALA A 232 -35.29 57.95 -3.82
CA ALA A 232 -36.49 57.16 -3.49
C ALA A 232 -36.31 55.69 -3.90
N ARG A 233 -36.09 54.82 -2.90
CA ARG A 233 -36.04 53.37 -3.08
C ARG A 233 -37.34 52.74 -2.60
N GLY A 234 -38.05 52.03 -3.48
CA GLY A 234 -39.26 51.28 -3.14
C GLY A 234 -38.95 49.81 -2.82
N SER A 235 -39.53 49.31 -1.75
CA SER A 235 -39.54 47.89 -1.40
C SER A 235 -40.60 47.10 -2.20
N LEU A 236 -40.59 45.77 -2.12
CA LEU A 236 -41.66 44.97 -2.73
C LEU A 236 -43.02 45.27 -2.09
N ARG A 237 -43.02 45.53 -0.77
CA ARG A 237 -44.23 45.91 -0.03
C ARG A 237 -44.79 47.26 -0.47
N ASP A 238 -43.92 48.23 -0.81
CA ASP A 238 -44.36 49.52 -1.36
C ASP A 238 -45.03 49.37 -2.74
N LEU A 239 -44.56 48.44 -3.56
CA LEU A 239 -45.19 48.13 -4.85
C LEU A 239 -46.55 47.47 -4.70
N GLU A 240 -46.72 46.60 -3.71
CA GLU A 240 -48.03 46.03 -3.38
C GLU A 240 -49.01 47.11 -2.94
N GLN A 241 -48.56 48.02 -2.07
CA GLN A 241 -49.39 49.15 -1.64
C GLN A 241 -49.74 50.08 -2.81
N PHE A 242 -48.83 50.27 -3.76
CA PHE A 242 -49.10 51.05 -4.97
C PHE A 242 -50.16 50.40 -5.87
N ILE A 243 -50.17 49.07 -6.00
CA ILE A 243 -51.21 48.34 -6.75
C ILE A 243 -52.59 48.45 -6.06
N VAL A 244 -52.62 48.53 -4.73
CA VAL A 244 -53.89 48.63 -3.97
C VAL A 244 -54.40 50.06 -3.87
N ALA A 245 -53.52 51.07 -3.92
CA ALA A 245 -53.91 52.47 -3.86
C ALA A 245 -54.91 52.83 -4.97
N GLU A 246 -56.06 53.36 -4.60
CA GLU A 246 -56.96 53.98 -5.57
C GLU A 246 -56.29 55.25 -6.10
N PRO A 247 -56.33 55.49 -7.42
CA PRO A 247 -55.79 56.71 -7.97
C PRO A 247 -56.64 57.86 -7.40
N VAL A 248 -55.99 58.82 -6.75
CA VAL A 248 -56.60 60.12 -6.50
C VAL A 248 -56.69 60.82 -7.86
N LEU A 249 -57.74 60.48 -8.62
CA LEU A 249 -58.08 61.17 -9.85
C LEU A 249 -58.42 62.61 -9.46
N SER A 250 -57.71 63.57 -10.04
CA SER A 250 -58.00 64.99 -9.89
C SER A 250 -59.48 65.24 -10.21
N GLU A 251 -60.23 65.73 -9.22
CA GLU A 251 -61.66 66.05 -9.36
C GLU A 251 -61.93 67.06 -10.49
N ASP A 252 -60.90 67.79 -10.95
CA ASP A 252 -60.97 68.82 -11.98
C ASP A 252 -60.82 68.30 -13.43
N ALA A 253 -60.56 67.00 -13.62
CA ALA A 253 -60.42 66.44 -14.97
C ALA A 253 -61.79 66.28 -15.67
N PRO A 254 -61.93 66.62 -16.97
CA PRO A 254 -63.17 66.37 -17.73
C PRO A 254 -63.56 64.89 -17.68
N PRO A 255 -64.86 64.53 -17.64
CA PRO A 255 -65.31 63.15 -17.47
C PRO A 255 -64.78 62.17 -18.53
N GLU A 256 -64.57 62.64 -19.77
CA GLU A 256 -63.94 61.86 -20.83
C GLU A 256 -62.47 61.51 -20.50
N ARG A 257 -61.73 62.46 -19.90
CA ARG A 257 -60.34 62.26 -19.49
C ARG A 257 -60.22 61.45 -18.21
N GLN A 258 -61.21 61.49 -17.33
CA GLN A 258 -61.28 60.63 -16.15
C GLN A 258 -61.46 59.16 -16.54
N ALA A 259 -62.28 58.86 -17.56
CA ALA A 259 -62.46 57.50 -18.06
C ALA A 259 -61.19 56.95 -18.73
N GLU A 260 -60.49 57.78 -19.53
CA GLU A 260 -59.21 57.40 -20.15
C GLU A 260 -58.10 57.17 -19.10
N LEU A 261 -57.99 58.06 -18.11
CA LEU A 261 -57.01 57.93 -17.02
C LEU A 261 -57.32 56.71 -16.14
N ALA A 262 -58.59 56.40 -15.90
CA ALA A 262 -58.98 55.18 -15.19
C ALA A 262 -58.58 53.91 -15.97
N GLY A 263 -58.77 53.91 -17.30
CA GLY A 263 -58.36 52.80 -18.17
C GLY A 263 -56.84 52.58 -18.16
N LEU A 264 -56.05 53.65 -18.32
CA LEU A 264 -54.58 53.59 -18.26
C LEU A 264 -54.07 53.15 -16.89
N HIS A 265 -54.76 53.56 -15.83
CA HIS A 265 -54.40 53.18 -14.47
C HIS A 265 -54.65 51.69 -14.20
N GLU A 266 -55.77 51.14 -14.68
CA GLU A 266 -56.04 49.70 -14.59
C GLU A 266 -55.04 48.86 -15.41
N GLU A 267 -54.70 49.30 -16.62
CA GLU A 267 -53.67 48.62 -17.45
C GLU A 267 -52.30 48.65 -16.77
N MET A 268 -51.93 49.78 -16.17
CA MET A 268 -50.69 49.91 -15.40
C MET A 268 -50.69 49.03 -14.14
N LYS A 269 -51.82 48.97 -13.40
CA LYS A 269 -51.99 48.08 -12.24
C LYS A 269 -51.82 46.62 -12.63
N GLU A 270 -52.44 46.18 -13.72
CA GLU A 270 -52.33 44.80 -14.19
C GLU A 270 -50.89 44.47 -14.63
N GLY A 271 -50.24 45.38 -15.35
CA GLY A 271 -48.85 45.24 -15.79
C GLY A 271 -47.86 45.13 -14.63
N ILE A 272 -47.94 46.03 -13.66
CA ILE A 272 -47.09 46.01 -12.45
C ILE A 272 -47.39 44.76 -11.62
N GLY A 273 -48.66 44.40 -11.43
CA GLY A 273 -49.05 43.19 -10.70
C GLY A 273 -48.54 41.90 -11.35
N ARG A 274 -48.52 41.83 -12.69
CA ARG A 274 -47.95 40.69 -13.43
C ARG A 274 -46.44 40.58 -13.20
N ARG A 275 -45.72 41.70 -13.33
CA ARG A 275 -44.26 41.73 -13.15
C ARG A 275 -43.85 41.47 -11.70
N LEU A 276 -44.62 41.95 -10.73
CA LEU A 276 -44.38 41.70 -9.30
C LEU A 276 -44.51 40.20 -8.96
N ARG A 277 -45.53 39.51 -9.49
CA ARG A 277 -45.68 38.05 -9.32
C ARG A 277 -44.57 37.24 -9.98
N GLU A 278 -43.98 37.75 -11.06
CA GLU A 278 -42.83 37.12 -11.72
C GLU A 278 -41.58 37.31 -10.86
N LEU A 279 -41.33 38.54 -10.39
CA LEU A 279 -40.20 38.87 -9.53
C LEU A 279 -40.22 38.08 -8.20
N LYS A 280 -41.40 37.93 -7.57
CA LYS A 280 -41.56 37.10 -6.35
C LYS A 280 -41.32 35.61 -6.60
N ARG A 281 -41.50 35.12 -7.83
CA ARG A 281 -41.17 33.73 -8.21
C ARG A 281 -39.68 33.53 -8.47
N GLU A 282 -39.01 34.54 -9.02
CA GLU A 282 -37.57 34.51 -9.32
C GLU A 282 -36.71 34.74 -8.06
N MET A 283 -37.16 35.59 -7.14
CA MET A 283 -36.44 35.87 -5.91
C MET A 283 -36.45 34.67 -4.96
N ARG A 284 -35.26 34.12 -4.71
CA ARG A 284 -35.00 33.05 -3.74
C ARG A 284 -34.55 33.64 -2.41
N PHE A 285 -35.08 33.13 -1.30
CA PHE A 285 -34.56 33.40 0.04
C PHE A 285 -34.48 32.11 0.85
N LYS A 286 -33.57 32.11 1.82
CA LYS A 286 -33.28 30.95 2.66
C LYS A 286 -34.32 30.82 3.78
N VAL A 287 -34.96 29.66 3.86
CA VAL A 287 -35.88 29.28 4.93
C VAL A 287 -35.24 28.19 5.78
N VAL A 288 -35.27 28.33 7.10
CA VAL A 288 -34.77 27.30 8.02
C VAL A 288 -35.92 26.31 8.29
N THR A 289 -35.81 25.09 7.77
CA THR A 289 -36.81 24.03 7.98
C THR A 289 -36.41 23.11 9.13
N LEU A 290 -37.32 22.21 9.56
CA LEU A 290 -37.00 21.16 10.55
C LEU A 290 -35.84 20.22 10.11
N THR A 291 -35.51 20.18 8.82
CA THR A 291 -34.45 19.33 8.24
C THR A 291 -33.18 20.10 7.85
N GLY A 292 -33.15 21.43 7.99
CA GLY A 292 -32.03 22.29 7.57
C GLY A 292 -32.46 23.49 6.72
N GLU A 293 -31.49 24.24 6.19
CA GLU A 293 -31.75 25.40 5.32
C GLU A 293 -32.20 24.97 3.91
N ARG A 294 -33.18 25.67 3.34
CA ARG A 294 -33.65 25.46 1.96
C ARG A 294 -33.93 26.80 1.25
N ASP A 295 -33.54 26.91 -0.01
CA ASP A 295 -33.88 28.05 -0.85
C ASP A 295 -35.30 27.94 -1.41
N VAL A 296 -36.15 28.93 -1.11
CA VAL A 296 -37.56 28.96 -1.51
C VAL A 296 -37.86 30.29 -2.18
N SER A 297 -38.75 30.29 -3.18
CA SER A 297 -39.18 31.55 -3.79
C SER A 297 -40.04 32.35 -2.83
N VAL A 298 -39.93 33.69 -2.85
CA VAL A 298 -40.76 34.58 -2.01
C VAL A 298 -42.26 34.30 -2.20
N ASP A 299 -42.71 34.07 -3.44
CA ASP A 299 -44.11 33.69 -3.75
C ASP A 299 -44.57 32.37 -3.12
N ALA A 300 -43.66 31.42 -2.89
CA ALA A 300 -44.00 30.15 -2.26
C ALA A 300 -44.07 30.28 -0.74
N ALA A 301 -43.21 31.12 -0.14
CA ALA A 301 -43.25 31.38 1.29
C ALA A 301 -44.39 32.29 1.72
N GLU A 302 -44.78 33.29 0.91
CA GLU A 302 -45.95 34.12 1.22
C GLU A 302 -47.26 33.32 1.20
N ARG A 303 -47.35 32.28 0.36
CA ARG A 303 -48.53 31.43 0.29
C ARG A 303 -48.72 30.56 1.52
N ASP A 304 -47.67 29.90 1.99
CA ASP A 304 -47.72 29.08 3.19
C ASP A 304 -46.33 28.82 3.78
N ILE A 305 -45.78 29.82 4.49
CA ILE A 305 -44.47 29.69 5.14
C ILE A 305 -44.44 28.53 6.15
N ARG A 306 -45.60 28.14 6.69
CA ARG A 306 -45.73 27.06 7.66
C ARG A 306 -45.53 25.71 7.00
N ASP A 307 -46.18 25.48 5.86
CA ASP A 307 -45.99 24.23 5.09
C ASP A 307 -44.57 24.13 4.52
N VAL A 308 -43.95 25.27 4.16
CA VAL A 308 -42.54 25.32 3.74
C VAL A 308 -41.57 25.02 4.90
N THR A 309 -41.81 25.60 6.08
CA THR A 309 -40.93 25.46 7.26
C THR A 309 -41.03 24.06 7.87
N ALA A 310 -42.25 23.54 7.96
CA ALA A 310 -42.57 22.31 8.66
C ALA A 310 -43.70 21.59 7.93
N SER A 311 -43.41 21.06 6.74
CA SER A 311 -44.41 20.30 5.98
C SER A 311 -44.98 19.15 6.82
N LYS A 312 -46.25 18.80 6.57
CA LYS A 312 -46.92 17.75 7.35
C LYS A 312 -46.16 16.42 7.33
N SER A 313 -45.50 16.08 6.21
CA SER A 313 -44.70 14.86 6.11
C SER A 313 -43.46 14.91 7.00
N VAL A 314 -42.74 16.04 7.04
CA VAL A 314 -41.55 16.22 7.86
C VAL A 314 -41.91 16.24 9.35
N GLN A 315 -42.99 16.94 9.73
CA GLN A 315 -43.49 16.91 11.11
C GLN A 315 -43.86 15.50 11.55
N THR A 316 -44.52 14.73 10.66
CA THR A 316 -44.90 13.34 10.96
C THR A 316 -43.69 12.47 11.18
N GLN A 317 -42.67 12.58 10.34
CA GLN A 317 -41.44 11.80 10.48
C GLN A 317 -40.73 12.11 11.80
N ARG A 318 -40.57 13.40 12.13
CA ARG A 318 -39.94 13.80 13.39
C ARG A 318 -40.71 13.35 14.63
N LEU A 319 -42.04 13.35 14.57
CA LEU A 319 -42.88 12.82 15.64
C LEU A 319 -42.76 11.29 15.79
N ARG A 320 -42.56 10.54 14.69
CA ARG A 320 -42.27 9.10 14.75
C ARG A 320 -40.93 8.84 15.43
N ASP A 321 -39.90 9.61 15.10
CA ASP A 321 -38.57 9.48 15.70
C ASP A 321 -38.62 9.77 17.22
N LEU A 322 -39.28 10.85 17.63
CA LEU A 322 -39.46 11.20 19.05
C LEU A 322 -40.18 10.10 19.83
N MET A 323 -41.14 9.42 19.21
CA MET A 323 -41.86 8.32 19.82
C MET A 323 -41.00 7.05 19.95
N ALA A 324 -40.21 6.74 18.92
CA ALA A 324 -39.27 5.62 18.94
C ALA A 324 -38.20 5.81 20.04
N GLU A 325 -37.64 7.01 20.15
CA GLU A 325 -36.69 7.37 21.21
C GLU A 325 -37.29 7.22 22.61
N ALA A 326 -38.53 7.68 22.81
CA ALA A 326 -39.17 7.62 24.12
C ALA A 326 -39.52 6.18 24.56
N GLU A 327 -39.92 5.32 23.63
CA GLU A 327 -40.15 3.89 23.91
C GLU A 327 -38.83 3.16 24.25
N LEU A 328 -37.74 3.49 23.56
CA LEU A 328 -36.42 2.92 23.86
C LEU A 328 -35.89 3.31 25.25
N GLU A 329 -36.08 4.56 25.67
CA GLU A 329 -35.70 5.02 27.02
C GLU A 329 -36.39 4.18 28.10
N ARG A 330 -37.67 3.84 27.90
CA ARG A 330 -38.44 2.99 28.80
C ARG A 330 -37.89 1.56 28.88
N TYR A 331 -37.57 0.94 27.74
CA TYR A 331 -37.00 -0.41 27.71
C TYR A 331 -35.63 -0.49 28.38
N ASN A 332 -34.77 0.51 28.18
CA ASN A 332 -33.45 0.55 28.82
C ASN A 332 -33.54 0.64 30.35
N SER A 333 -34.54 1.36 30.88
CA SER A 333 -34.77 1.46 32.33
C SER A 333 -35.22 0.13 32.96
N LEU A 334 -35.98 -0.69 32.22
CA LEU A 334 -36.43 -2.01 32.67
C LEU A 334 -35.29 -3.04 32.63
N ALA A 335 -34.49 -3.03 31.55
CA ALA A 335 -33.37 -3.94 31.36
C ALA A 335 -32.26 -3.79 32.42
N THR A 336 -31.96 -2.55 32.83
CA THR A 336 -30.93 -2.30 33.85
C THR A 336 -31.33 -2.76 35.26
N SER A 337 -32.63 -2.96 35.51
CA SER A 337 -33.13 -3.48 36.80
C SER A 337 -32.99 -5.01 36.94
N GLN A 338 -33.06 -5.76 35.83
CA GLN A 338 -32.96 -7.23 35.82
C GLN A 338 -31.53 -7.77 35.82
N VAL A 339 -30.54 -7.00 35.33
CA VAL A 339 -29.14 -7.45 35.21
C VAL A 339 -28.39 -7.50 36.57
N ARG A 340 -28.99 -7.03 37.66
CA ARG A 340 -28.36 -6.98 39.01
C ARG A 340 -28.56 -8.23 39.88
N SER A 341 -29.26 -9.27 39.44
CA SER A 341 -29.69 -10.38 40.32
C SER A 341 -29.11 -11.78 40.07
N GLU A 342 -27.97 -11.97 39.40
CA GLU A 342 -27.35 -13.33 39.33
C GLU A 342 -25.83 -13.37 39.58
N PRO A 343 -25.30 -14.46 40.21
CA PRO A 343 -23.93 -14.56 40.74
C PRO A 343 -22.93 -15.29 39.81
N GLU A 344 -21.83 -15.80 40.36
CA GLU A 344 -20.79 -16.58 39.66
C GLU A 344 -20.36 -17.80 40.51
N LEU A 345 -20.16 -18.97 39.89
CA LEU A 345 -19.35 -20.06 40.45
C LEU A 345 -18.52 -20.72 39.33
N PHE A 346 -17.26 -20.28 39.27
CA PHE A 346 -16.18 -20.71 38.36
C PHE A 346 -16.04 -22.24 38.21
N ARG A 347 -16.51 -23.00 39.19
CA ARG A 347 -16.48 -24.47 39.20
C ARG A 347 -17.45 -25.11 38.20
N GLU A 348 -18.56 -24.44 37.86
CA GLU A 348 -19.50 -24.88 36.81
C GLU A 348 -19.01 -24.54 35.39
N TRP A 349 -18.19 -23.48 35.23
CA TRP A 349 -17.52 -23.20 33.95
C TRP A 349 -16.48 -24.24 33.57
N VAL A 350 -15.63 -24.67 34.52
CA VAL A 350 -14.53 -25.62 34.22
C VAL A 350 -15.07 -27.00 33.81
N THR A 351 -16.21 -27.43 34.36
CA THR A 351 -16.86 -28.68 33.96
C THR A 351 -17.61 -28.56 32.62
N ALA A 352 -18.11 -27.38 32.25
CA ALA A 352 -18.70 -27.13 30.93
C ALA A 352 -17.64 -27.08 29.80
N LEU A 353 -16.41 -26.64 30.11
CA LEU A 353 -15.29 -26.52 29.16
C LEU A 353 -14.67 -27.87 28.77
N LEU A 354 -14.83 -28.89 29.62
CA LEU A 354 -14.34 -30.26 29.35
C LEU A 354 -15.41 -31.21 28.81
N SER A 355 -16.70 -30.87 28.89
CA SER A 355 -17.79 -31.81 28.57
C SER A 355 -18.77 -31.39 27.48
N SER A 356 -18.63 -30.21 26.85
CA SER A 356 -19.58 -29.77 25.83
C SER A 356 -18.98 -29.60 24.43
N GLU A 357 -19.26 -30.59 23.59
CA GLU A 357 -19.12 -30.52 22.13
C GLU A 357 -19.96 -29.38 21.50
N LYS A 358 -20.82 -28.72 22.30
CA LYS A 358 -21.65 -27.57 21.93
C LYS A 358 -21.03 -26.21 22.31
N ALA A 359 -20.15 -26.10 23.32
CA ALA A 359 -19.39 -24.86 23.58
C ALA A 359 -18.29 -24.63 22.53
N VAL A 360 -17.77 -25.72 21.95
CA VAL A 360 -16.85 -25.70 20.80
C VAL A 360 -17.52 -25.14 19.54
N ARG A 361 -18.84 -25.36 19.36
CA ARG A 361 -19.60 -25.01 18.15
C ARG A 361 -20.13 -23.56 18.17
N GLY A 362 -20.72 -23.08 19.26
CA GLY A 362 -21.29 -21.71 19.36
C GLY A 362 -20.27 -20.56 19.42
N ALA A 363 -18.98 -20.87 19.39
CA ALA A 363 -17.89 -19.93 19.52
C ALA A 363 -17.03 -19.93 18.24
N GLY A 364 -17.63 -19.60 17.09
CA GLY A 364 -16.97 -19.71 15.78
C GLY A 364 -15.62 -18.99 15.67
N PHE A 365 -15.40 -17.93 16.45
CA PHE A 365 -14.12 -17.24 16.56
C PHE A 365 -13.28 -17.68 17.77
N LEU A 366 -13.91 -17.97 18.90
CA LEU A 366 -13.24 -18.28 20.18
C LEU A 366 -12.70 -19.73 20.23
N GLY A 367 -13.36 -20.69 19.57
CA GLY A 367 -12.84 -22.04 19.38
C GLY A 367 -11.66 -22.10 18.40
N LYS A 368 -11.66 -21.25 17.37
CA LYS A 368 -10.53 -21.08 16.43
C LYS A 368 -9.35 -20.37 17.09
N LEU A 369 -9.61 -19.33 17.89
CA LEU A 369 -8.63 -18.69 18.79
C LEU A 369 -7.97 -19.72 19.69
N ALA A 370 -8.75 -20.52 20.43
CA ALA A 370 -8.22 -21.49 21.39
C ALA A 370 -7.41 -22.60 20.72
N ARG A 371 -7.84 -23.10 19.55
CA ARG A 371 -7.06 -24.09 18.77
C ARG A 371 -5.74 -23.51 18.26
N VAL A 372 -5.74 -22.30 17.71
CA VAL A 372 -4.50 -21.67 17.23
C VAL A 372 -3.56 -21.34 18.40
N ALA A 373 -4.09 -20.90 19.54
CA ALA A 373 -3.32 -20.69 20.75
C ALA A 373 -2.65 -21.98 21.27
N VAL A 374 -3.38 -23.11 21.28
CA VAL A 374 -2.84 -24.42 21.68
C VAL A 374 -1.79 -24.92 20.68
N ILE A 375 -2.03 -24.73 19.37
CA ILE A 375 -1.06 -25.07 18.31
C ILE A 375 0.19 -24.19 18.41
N VAL A 376 0.05 -22.90 18.70
CA VAL A 376 1.16 -21.97 18.91
C VAL A 376 1.97 -22.36 20.14
N VAL A 377 1.32 -22.72 21.25
CA VAL A 377 1.99 -23.23 22.47
C VAL A 377 2.75 -24.53 22.14
N LEU A 378 2.13 -25.47 21.44
CA LEU A 378 2.78 -26.71 21.00
C LEU A 378 3.97 -26.46 20.07
N ILE A 379 3.84 -25.54 19.10
CA ILE A 379 4.92 -25.18 18.15
C ILE A 379 6.05 -24.43 18.87
N THR A 380 5.76 -23.47 19.76
CA THR A 380 6.80 -22.81 20.56
C THR A 380 7.47 -23.76 21.55
N GLY A 381 6.74 -24.75 22.07
CA GLY A 381 7.29 -25.84 22.87
C GLY A 381 8.20 -26.77 22.06
N LEU A 382 7.82 -27.11 20.83
CA LEU A 382 8.61 -27.91 19.89
C LEU A 382 9.87 -27.17 19.41
N VAL A 383 9.81 -25.86 19.17
CA VAL A 383 10.99 -25.01 18.85
C VAL A 383 11.93 -24.92 20.07
N GLY A 384 11.39 -24.78 21.29
CA GLY A 384 12.16 -24.84 22.54
C GLY A 384 12.71 -26.24 22.89
N VAL A 385 12.16 -27.31 22.29
CA VAL A 385 12.73 -28.67 22.34
C VAL A 385 13.74 -28.90 21.22
N SER A 386 13.56 -28.32 20.04
CA SER A 386 14.46 -28.49 18.88
C SER A 386 15.76 -27.69 19.00
N ALA A 387 15.76 -26.50 19.60
CA ALA A 387 17.00 -25.82 20.06
C ALA A 387 17.79 -26.62 21.12
N LYS A 388 17.18 -27.71 21.62
CA LYS A 388 17.61 -28.62 22.70
C LYS A 388 17.69 -30.09 22.21
N VAL A 389 17.52 -30.36 20.91
CA VAL A 389 17.62 -31.69 20.27
C VAL A 389 18.41 -31.61 18.96
N ASN A 390 18.09 -30.70 18.04
CA ASN A 390 18.93 -30.37 16.88
C ASN A 390 20.07 -29.42 17.30
N GLY A 391 19.72 -28.39 18.08
CA GLY A 391 20.62 -27.34 18.58
C GLY A 391 21.76 -27.73 19.55
N PRO A 392 21.95 -29.02 19.91
CA PRO A 392 23.20 -29.53 20.46
C PRO A 392 23.69 -30.83 19.77
N ASN A 393 23.17 -31.22 18.61
CA ASN A 393 23.60 -32.45 17.88
C ASN A 393 23.86 -32.21 16.38
N ALA A 394 22.95 -31.57 15.66
CA ALA A 394 23.26 -30.90 14.39
C ALA A 394 24.21 -29.70 14.62
N VAL A 395 24.31 -29.25 15.87
CA VAL A 395 25.19 -28.20 16.38
C VAL A 395 26.22 -28.86 17.33
N ALA A 396 27.21 -29.57 16.79
CA ALA A 396 28.27 -30.27 17.56
C ALA A 396 29.69 -30.40 16.91
N GLN A 397 29.95 -29.88 15.69
CA GLN A 397 31.09 -30.28 14.83
C GLN A 397 32.11 -29.18 14.48
N LEU A 398 31.67 -27.92 14.40
CA LEU A 398 32.33 -26.85 13.64
C LEU A 398 33.65 -26.28 14.24
N ARG A 399 34.04 -26.58 15.50
CA ARG A 399 35.17 -25.92 16.21
C ARG A 399 36.57 -26.32 15.73
N ASN A 400 36.80 -25.97 14.47
CA ASN A 400 38.08 -25.96 13.78
C ASN A 400 38.25 -24.66 12.95
N ILE A 401 37.16 -24.10 12.39
CA ILE A 401 37.29 -23.08 11.34
C ILE A 401 37.42 -21.65 11.89
N GLU A 402 36.85 -21.34 13.06
CA GLU A 402 37.26 -20.18 13.91
C GLU A 402 38.79 -20.10 14.01
N LEU A 403 39.40 -21.27 14.16
CA LEU A 403 40.82 -21.52 14.41
C LEU A 403 41.57 -21.86 13.09
N THR A 404 40.92 -21.62 11.95
CA THR A 404 41.47 -21.70 10.58
C THR A 404 41.33 -20.36 9.83
N MET A 405 40.43 -19.48 10.27
CA MET A 405 40.67 -18.03 10.19
C MET A 405 41.77 -17.67 11.17
N ALA A 406 41.60 -17.98 12.47
CA ALA A 406 42.62 -17.88 13.50
C ALA A 406 43.66 -19.02 13.44
N GLY A 407 44.09 -19.34 12.22
CA GLY A 407 45.11 -20.33 11.87
C GLY A 407 46.10 -19.82 10.81
N ARG A 408 46.23 -18.50 10.66
CA ARG A 408 47.00 -17.77 9.63
C ARG A 408 47.65 -16.52 10.26
N LEU A 409 47.86 -15.42 9.50
CA LEU A 409 48.02 -14.06 10.04
C LEU A 409 49.03 -13.96 11.23
N SER A 410 50.31 -13.82 10.92
CA SER A 410 51.38 -13.82 11.91
C SER A 410 52.69 -13.11 11.50
N ASP A 411 52.76 -12.52 10.32
CA ASP A 411 54.02 -12.16 9.65
C ASP A 411 53.91 -11.03 8.59
N ALA A 412 52.74 -10.75 8.02
CA ALA A 412 52.62 -9.77 6.92
C ALA A 412 52.78 -8.32 7.41
N GLU A 413 52.28 -8.05 8.62
CA GLU A 413 52.56 -6.91 9.50
C GLU A 413 54.07 -6.60 9.50
N PHE A 414 54.88 -7.51 10.04
CA PHE A 414 56.34 -7.39 10.08
C PHE A 414 56.96 -7.21 8.68
N ALA A 415 56.39 -7.85 7.65
CA ALA A 415 56.87 -7.77 6.27
C ALA A 415 56.53 -6.46 5.52
N LYS A 416 55.68 -5.56 6.05
CA LYS A 416 55.48 -4.22 5.47
C LYS A 416 55.29 -3.11 6.52
N THR A 417 56.22 -2.19 6.72
CA THR A 417 57.62 -2.16 6.24
C THR A 417 57.75 -1.79 4.75
N MET A 418 57.18 -0.64 4.39
CA MET A 418 57.38 0.10 3.14
C MET A 418 58.81 0.67 3.03
N ALA A 419 59.43 1.02 4.16
CA ALA A 419 60.84 1.33 4.40
C ALA A 419 61.49 2.51 3.61
N GLY A 420 60.84 3.10 2.60
CA GLY A 420 61.40 4.20 1.81
C GLY A 420 60.46 4.74 0.74
N ALA A 421 59.33 5.31 1.16
CA ALA A 421 58.26 5.77 0.24
C ALA A 421 57.42 6.96 0.75
N ALA A 422 57.86 7.66 1.81
CA ALA A 422 57.00 8.63 2.54
C ALA A 422 57.77 9.71 3.34
N ASP A 423 59.07 9.89 3.08
CA ASP A 423 59.98 10.81 3.76
C ASP A 423 60.59 11.73 2.69
N ASP A 424 59.99 12.90 2.48
CA ASP A 424 60.67 14.17 2.16
C ASP A 424 59.68 15.28 1.77
N SER A 425 59.90 16.49 2.32
CA SER A 425 59.20 17.76 2.03
C SER A 425 57.69 17.85 2.35
N VAL A 426 57.24 17.31 3.50
CA VAL A 426 55.83 17.39 3.95
C VAL A 426 55.70 17.90 5.39
N ASP A 427 55.87 19.20 5.58
CA ASP A 427 55.83 19.90 6.87
C ASP A 427 54.38 20.27 7.31
N ASP A 428 53.64 19.22 7.76
CA ASP A 428 52.44 19.22 8.65
C ASP A 428 52.14 17.77 9.16
N GLU A 429 52.92 17.22 10.12
CA GLU A 429 52.55 15.96 10.80
C GLU A 429 51.62 16.23 11.99
N VAL A 430 50.35 15.82 11.85
CA VAL A 430 49.22 16.27 12.69
C VAL A 430 49.05 15.47 14.00
N GLU A 431 48.40 16.09 14.99
CA GLU A 431 48.01 15.55 16.30
C GLU A 431 47.38 14.14 16.24
N LEU A 432 48.13 13.13 16.65
CA LEU A 432 47.71 11.72 16.72
C LEU A 432 48.20 11.08 18.03
N ALA A 433 47.38 10.23 18.65
CA ALA A 433 47.51 9.72 20.03
C ALA A 433 48.91 9.16 20.40
N SER A 434 49.29 9.21 21.68
CA SER A 434 50.68 9.02 22.12
C SER A 434 51.23 7.60 21.87
N ASP A 435 52.55 7.48 21.64
CA ASP A 435 53.20 6.17 21.46
C ASP A 435 53.06 5.29 22.72
N ALA A 436 53.11 5.86 23.93
CA ALA A 436 52.93 5.12 25.18
C ALA A 436 51.50 4.55 25.30
N ASP A 437 50.49 5.33 24.91
CA ASP A 437 49.10 4.87 24.90
C ASP A 437 48.86 3.85 23.78
N THR A 438 49.52 4.02 22.65
CA THR A 438 49.46 3.09 21.51
C THR A 438 50.11 1.74 21.88
N GLU A 439 51.23 1.76 22.60
CA GLU A 439 51.96 0.56 23.05
C GLU A 439 51.12 -0.29 24.02
N ILE A 440 50.43 0.33 24.97
CA ILE A 440 49.59 -0.36 25.96
C ILE A 440 48.38 -1.01 25.31
N GLN A 441 47.75 -0.32 24.35
CA GLN A 441 46.55 -0.83 23.68
C GLN A 441 46.87 -2.02 22.76
N LEU A 442 47.97 -1.95 22.01
CA LEU A 442 48.40 -3.04 21.14
C LEU A 442 48.79 -4.31 21.93
N ALA A 443 49.47 -4.14 23.07
CA ALA A 443 49.93 -5.25 23.90
C ALA A 443 48.77 -6.06 24.54
N ASN A 444 47.63 -5.41 24.81
CA ASN A 444 46.47 -6.09 25.38
C ASN A 444 45.68 -6.86 24.32
N ALA A 445 45.56 -6.33 23.10
CA ALA A 445 44.91 -7.01 21.98
C ALA A 445 45.61 -8.33 21.60
N MET A 446 46.95 -8.35 21.58
CA MET A 446 47.73 -9.55 21.25
C MET A 446 47.64 -10.69 22.29
N ARG A 447 47.48 -10.36 23.58
CA ARG A 447 47.33 -11.39 24.62
C ARG A 447 45.96 -12.08 24.58
N GLU A 448 44.95 -11.41 24.04
CA GLU A 448 43.59 -11.96 23.95
C GLU A 448 43.40 -12.98 22.82
N SER A 449 44.01 -12.78 21.64
CA SER A 449 43.93 -13.75 20.54
C SER A 449 44.77 -15.01 20.80
N VAL A 450 45.93 -14.89 21.43
CA VAL A 450 46.78 -16.05 21.80
C VAL A 450 46.06 -16.99 22.78
N ALA A 451 45.22 -16.46 23.68
CA ALA A 451 44.39 -17.26 24.58
C ALA A 451 43.28 -18.04 23.83
N LEU A 452 42.72 -17.46 22.77
CA LEU A 452 41.73 -18.11 21.89
C LEU A 452 42.38 -19.21 21.02
N ALA A 453 43.62 -19.01 20.56
CA ALA A 453 44.35 -19.98 19.74
C ALA A 453 44.80 -21.24 20.52
N ILE A 454 45.17 -21.13 21.80
CA ILE A 454 45.53 -22.29 22.64
C ILE A 454 44.32 -23.19 22.89
N GLN A 455 43.09 -22.66 22.86
CA GLN A 455 41.86 -23.44 23.03
C GLN A 455 41.53 -24.36 21.84
N ALA A 456 42.29 -24.29 20.73
CA ALA A 456 42.33 -25.35 19.71
C ALA A 456 43.05 -26.62 20.18
N GLY A 457 44.12 -26.47 20.98
CA GLY A 457 45.26 -27.38 21.00
C GLY A 457 45.00 -28.80 21.51
N HIS A 458 43.94 -29.00 22.29
CA HIS A 458 43.48 -30.31 22.76
C HIS A 458 42.02 -30.62 22.39
N LEU A 459 41.46 -29.87 21.42
CA LEU A 459 40.20 -30.20 20.72
C LEU A 459 40.46 -30.77 19.32
N GLY A 460 41.39 -30.16 18.58
CA GLY A 460 41.64 -30.42 17.16
C GLY A 460 42.44 -31.70 16.84
N ALA A 461 41.95 -32.88 17.26
CA ALA A 461 42.67 -34.16 17.13
C ALA A 461 42.95 -34.63 15.68
N ALA A 462 42.41 -33.95 14.66
CA ALA A 462 42.71 -34.15 13.24
C ALA A 462 43.07 -32.86 12.49
N THR A 463 43.30 -31.74 13.18
CA THR A 463 43.64 -30.46 12.54
C THR A 463 45.07 -30.04 12.85
N ARG A 464 45.83 -29.79 11.78
CA ARG A 464 47.27 -29.47 11.78
C ARG A 464 47.57 -28.31 12.72
N THR A 465 48.66 -28.43 13.49
CA THR A 465 49.17 -27.44 14.45
C THR A 465 49.12 -26.01 13.90
N ILE A 466 48.31 -25.15 14.54
CA ILE A 466 48.36 -23.69 14.37
C ILE A 466 49.70 -23.24 14.98
N THR A 467 50.73 -23.04 14.17
CA THR A 467 52.09 -22.75 14.66
C THR A 467 52.23 -21.35 15.28
N HIS A 468 53.41 -21.00 15.79
CA HIS A 468 53.73 -19.64 16.22
C HIS A 468 54.01 -18.66 15.06
N ARG A 469 53.88 -19.11 13.79
CA ARG A 469 53.67 -18.25 12.60
C ARG A 469 52.21 -18.28 12.12
N GLN A 470 51.26 -18.55 13.02
CA GLN A 470 49.82 -18.61 12.73
C GLN A 470 48.94 -18.05 13.88
N ARG A 471 49.40 -17.00 14.60
CA ARG A 471 48.72 -16.42 15.79
C ARG A 471 49.00 -14.92 16.05
N PHE A 472 50.14 -14.38 15.61
CA PHE A 472 50.67 -13.12 16.14
C PHE A 472 49.98 -11.88 15.58
N GLU A 473 49.68 -11.88 14.28
CA GLU A 473 49.00 -10.79 13.58
C GLU A 473 47.48 -11.02 13.52
N LEU A 474 47.01 -12.22 13.93
CA LEU A 474 45.66 -12.51 14.47
C LEU A 474 45.33 -11.77 15.78
N GLY A 475 46.17 -10.83 16.17
CA GLY A 475 45.82 -9.80 17.13
C GLY A 475 46.15 -8.40 16.64
N ALA A 476 46.78 -8.21 15.46
CA ALA A 476 47.33 -6.93 15.03
C ALA A 476 46.33 -6.06 14.27
N VAL A 477 45.39 -6.65 13.52
CA VAL A 477 44.34 -5.87 12.83
C VAL A 477 43.13 -5.64 13.75
N GLY A 478 42.90 -6.50 14.77
CA GLY A 478 42.04 -6.19 15.90
C GLY A 478 42.56 -4.97 16.67
N ALA A 479 43.89 -4.83 16.74
CA ALA A 479 44.53 -3.64 17.27
C ALA A 479 44.45 -2.42 16.31
N ARG A 480 44.43 -2.64 14.98
CA ARG A 480 44.31 -1.58 13.95
C ARG A 480 42.98 -0.84 14.00
N GLN A 481 41.86 -1.54 14.19
CA GLN A 481 40.52 -0.91 14.27
C GLN A 481 40.38 0.00 15.50
N GLU A 482 41.03 -0.35 16.61
CA GLU A 482 40.93 0.41 17.86
C GLU A 482 41.87 1.64 17.89
N ILE A 483 43.01 1.56 17.22
CA ILE A 483 43.91 2.70 17.00
C ILE A 483 43.24 3.76 16.08
N LEU A 484 42.48 3.33 15.06
CA LEU A 484 41.73 4.24 14.18
C LEU A 484 40.61 4.98 14.92
N ARG A 485 39.88 4.28 15.79
CA ARG A 485 38.81 4.90 16.61
C ARG A 485 39.34 5.88 17.65
N SER A 486 40.48 5.59 18.27
CA SER A 486 41.08 6.46 19.29
C SER A 486 41.74 7.70 18.67
N SER A 487 42.38 7.55 17.51
CA SER A 487 43.02 8.66 16.78
C SER A 487 42.00 9.67 16.21
N ALA A 488 40.83 9.21 15.78
CA ALA A 488 39.74 10.08 15.29
C ALA A 488 39.13 11.00 16.37
N ARG A 489 39.37 10.72 17.66
CA ARG A 489 38.85 11.53 18.78
C ARG A 489 39.74 12.70 19.18
N VAL A 490 41.00 12.75 18.73
CA VAL A 490 42.00 13.73 19.20
C VAL A 490 42.18 14.92 18.25
N ALA A 491 41.66 14.87 17.01
CA ALA A 491 41.77 15.98 16.05
C ALA A 491 40.87 17.18 16.45
N PRO A 492 41.42 18.31 16.93
CA PRO A 492 40.63 19.44 17.42
C PRO A 492 40.35 20.43 16.28
N THR A 493 39.10 20.92 16.21
CA THR A 493 38.60 22.10 15.47
C THR A 493 38.85 22.24 13.95
N ARG A 494 39.93 21.67 13.38
CA ARG A 494 40.07 21.31 11.95
C ARG A 494 38.94 20.35 11.54
N ALA A 495 38.74 19.29 12.32
CA ALA A 495 37.97 18.11 11.90
C ALA A 495 36.44 18.32 11.89
N VAL A 496 35.89 19.11 12.81
CA VAL A 496 34.42 19.31 12.94
C VAL A 496 33.83 19.98 11.68
N MET A 497 34.63 20.75 10.93
CA MET A 497 34.23 21.38 9.67
C MET A 497 34.34 20.49 8.42
N SER A 498 35.05 19.35 8.45
CA SER A 498 35.07 18.40 7.31
C SER A 498 34.31 17.09 7.58
N ALA A 499 34.23 16.63 8.83
CA ALA A 499 33.48 15.42 9.19
C ALA A 499 31.95 15.61 9.08
N ALA A 500 31.45 16.83 9.33
CA ALA A 500 30.05 17.18 9.06
C ALA A 500 29.72 17.12 7.56
N VAL A 501 30.64 17.58 6.70
CA VAL A 501 30.51 17.51 5.23
C VAL A 501 30.59 16.06 4.74
N THR A 502 31.53 15.27 5.30
CA THR A 502 31.80 13.87 4.91
C THR A 502 30.63 12.92 5.20
N ALA A 503 29.72 13.25 6.12
CA ALA A 503 28.53 12.45 6.40
C ALA A 503 27.62 12.30 5.17
N THR A 504 27.36 13.40 4.47
CA THR A 504 26.80 13.40 3.11
C THR A 504 27.84 12.91 2.12
N PHE A 505 28.96 13.63 2.05
CA PHE A 505 29.98 13.48 1.01
C PHE A 505 31.00 12.39 1.37
N ARG A 506 30.47 11.16 1.45
CA ARG A 506 31.20 9.91 1.16
C ARG A 506 30.34 8.89 0.37
N ALA A 507 29.02 9.06 0.33
CA ALA A 507 28.10 8.08 -0.26
C ALA A 507 28.17 7.95 -1.79
N SER A 508 27.72 6.78 -2.29
CA SER A 508 27.16 6.52 -3.63
C SER A 508 27.90 7.06 -4.87
N THR A 509 29.20 7.32 -4.81
CA THR A 509 29.95 8.01 -5.88
C THR A 509 31.39 7.47 -6.05
N PRO A 510 32.12 7.84 -7.12
CA PRO A 510 33.46 7.29 -7.43
C PRO A 510 34.63 8.30 -7.31
N SER A 511 34.39 9.57 -6.97
CA SER A 511 35.47 10.57 -6.83
C SER A 511 35.29 11.60 -5.71
N VAL A 512 34.14 11.62 -5.02
CA VAL A 512 34.18 11.89 -3.58
C VAL A 512 34.96 10.76 -2.91
N PRO A 513 34.79 9.48 -3.25
CA PRO A 513 35.83 8.45 -3.10
C PRO A 513 37.08 8.58 -4.01
N LYS A 514 37.52 9.81 -4.30
CA LYS A 514 38.88 10.17 -4.77
C LYS A 514 39.42 11.38 -4.02
N ALA A 515 38.60 12.38 -3.68
CA ALA A 515 38.96 13.40 -2.69
C ALA A 515 39.08 12.78 -1.28
N ALA A 516 38.05 12.05 -0.84
CA ALA A 516 38.05 11.26 0.38
C ALA A 516 39.01 10.06 0.30
N ALA A 517 39.23 9.45 -0.87
CA ALA A 517 40.27 8.41 -1.03
C ALA A 517 41.70 8.99 -1.09
N GLN A 518 41.89 10.27 -1.48
CA GLN A 518 43.15 11.00 -1.30
C GLN A 518 43.36 11.36 0.17
N PHE A 519 42.33 11.84 0.87
CA PHE A 519 42.43 12.17 2.30
C PHE A 519 42.64 10.92 3.17
N GLU A 520 41.91 9.84 2.90
CA GLU A 520 42.09 8.51 3.50
C GLU A 520 43.44 7.90 3.08
N GLY A 521 43.90 8.12 1.84
CA GLY A 521 45.24 7.74 1.38
C GLY A 521 46.39 8.48 2.09
N MET A 522 46.20 9.75 2.45
CA MET A 522 47.18 10.53 3.25
C MET A 522 47.20 10.11 4.73
N LEU A 523 46.04 9.79 5.31
CA LEU A 523 45.95 9.34 6.71
C LEU A 523 46.53 7.91 6.89
N GLN A 524 46.29 7.04 5.92
CA GLN A 524 46.85 5.68 5.89
C GLN A 524 48.39 5.72 5.82
N GLN A 525 48.96 6.68 5.06
CA GLN A 525 50.42 6.85 4.91
C GLN A 525 51.14 7.25 6.21
N SER A 526 50.55 8.14 7.02
CA SER A 526 51.20 8.58 8.28
C SER A 526 51.14 7.50 9.36
N ILE A 527 50.07 6.70 9.41
CA ILE A 527 49.94 5.56 10.33
C ILE A 527 50.94 4.46 9.95
N ASP A 528 51.02 4.10 8.67
CA ASP A 528 51.97 3.09 8.18
C ASP A 528 53.43 3.57 8.42
N ARG A 529 53.75 4.86 8.25
CA ARG A 529 55.03 5.46 8.68
C ARG A 529 55.30 5.35 10.18
N ARG A 530 54.28 5.53 11.04
CA ARG A 530 54.48 5.56 12.50
C ARG A 530 54.66 4.15 13.08
N ILE A 531 53.99 3.14 12.51
CA ILE A 531 54.25 1.73 12.85
C ILE A 531 55.68 1.33 12.46
N GLU A 532 56.19 1.81 11.34
CA GLU A 532 57.57 1.52 10.92
C GLU A 532 58.62 2.23 11.79
N ARG A 533 58.37 3.49 12.21
CA ARG A 533 59.19 4.16 13.25
C ARG A 533 59.20 3.39 14.58
N MET A 534 58.06 2.88 15.03
CA MET A 534 57.95 2.05 16.24
C MET A 534 58.68 0.71 16.12
N ARG A 535 58.62 0.04 14.95
CA ARG A 535 59.42 -1.17 14.66
C ARG A 535 60.92 -0.91 14.66
N ALA A 536 61.36 0.22 14.08
CA ALA A 536 62.77 0.61 14.08
C ALA A 536 63.33 0.82 15.49
N HIS A 537 62.48 1.22 16.46
CA HIS A 537 62.86 1.34 17.86
C HIS A 537 62.86 -0.03 18.57
N GLU A 538 63.87 -0.84 18.26
CA GLU A 538 64.09 -2.21 18.68
C GLU A 538 63.87 -2.52 20.20
N PRO A 539 64.22 -1.63 21.17
CA PRO A 539 63.90 -1.87 22.58
C PRO A 539 62.39 -1.91 22.86
N THR A 540 61.60 -1.09 22.18
CA THR A 540 60.13 -1.10 22.26
C THR A 540 59.58 -2.34 21.55
N TRP A 541 60.06 -2.60 20.33
CA TRP A 541 59.68 -3.80 19.55
C TRP A 541 59.95 -5.11 20.33
N ARG A 542 61.06 -5.18 21.08
CA ARG A 542 61.37 -6.29 22.00
C ARG A 542 60.52 -6.30 23.26
N LYS A 543 60.21 -5.16 23.87
CA LYS A 543 59.30 -5.10 25.03
C LYS A 543 57.90 -5.59 24.66
N MET A 544 57.38 -5.22 23.49
CA MET A 544 56.08 -5.67 22.99
C MET A 544 56.07 -7.16 22.66
N ARG A 545 57.08 -7.68 21.95
CA ARG A 545 57.21 -9.13 21.69
C ARG A 545 57.40 -9.93 22.99
N ALA A 546 58.21 -9.44 23.93
CA ALA A 546 58.34 -10.07 25.25
C ALA A 546 57.02 -10.03 26.04
N ALA A 547 56.18 -9.00 25.83
CA ALA A 547 54.87 -8.88 26.45
C ALA A 547 53.79 -9.77 25.82
N ALA A 548 53.90 -10.09 24.53
CA ALA A 548 53.01 -11.02 23.81
C ALA A 548 53.36 -12.50 24.07
N VAL A 549 54.63 -12.80 24.40
CA VAL A 549 55.09 -14.15 24.77
C VAL A 549 54.81 -14.48 26.24
N ARG A 550 54.51 -13.48 27.07
CA ARG A 550 54.11 -13.71 28.46
C ARG A 550 52.72 -14.37 28.50
N PRO A 551 52.55 -15.48 29.25
CA PRO A 551 51.28 -16.18 29.33
C PRO A 551 50.19 -15.25 29.84
N ALA A 552 49.05 -15.25 29.15
CA ALA A 552 47.90 -14.45 29.52
C ALA A 552 47.48 -14.77 30.96
N SER A 553 47.15 -13.74 31.75
CA SER A 553 46.79 -13.92 33.16
C SER A 553 45.52 -14.78 33.29
N ARG A 554 45.39 -15.51 34.41
CA ARG A 554 44.23 -16.38 34.70
C ARG A 554 42.91 -15.67 34.38
N ASP A 555 42.76 -14.45 34.88
CA ASP A 555 41.53 -13.70 34.75
C ASP A 555 41.20 -13.35 33.30
N LEU A 556 42.21 -13.02 32.50
CA LEU A 556 41.99 -12.70 31.09
C LEU A 556 41.56 -13.95 30.31
N VAL A 557 42.20 -15.10 30.57
CA VAL A 557 41.84 -16.38 29.90
C VAL A 557 40.47 -16.87 30.34
N SER A 558 40.15 -16.78 31.64
CA SER A 558 38.83 -17.17 32.16
C SER A 558 37.73 -16.26 31.62
N LYS A 559 37.97 -14.94 31.60
CA LYS A 559 37.04 -13.95 31.07
C LYS A 559 36.79 -14.14 29.58
N GLN A 560 37.83 -14.41 28.80
CA GLN A 560 37.70 -14.68 27.35
C GLN A 560 37.09 -16.05 27.07
N PHE A 561 37.31 -17.06 27.91
CA PHE A 561 36.59 -18.34 27.81
C PHE A 561 35.09 -18.15 28.07
N PHE A 562 34.73 -17.35 29.08
CA PHE A 562 33.34 -17.01 29.37
C PHE A 562 32.70 -16.19 28.24
N LYS A 563 33.45 -15.20 27.72
CA LYS A 563 33.21 -14.40 26.50
C LYS A 563 33.63 -15.16 25.21
N ALA A 564 33.57 -16.49 25.26
CA ALA A 564 33.53 -17.40 24.11
C ALA A 564 32.37 -18.40 24.23
N VAL A 565 32.03 -18.87 25.45
CA VAL A 565 30.87 -19.75 25.72
C VAL A 565 29.54 -18.98 25.62
N PHE A 566 29.49 -17.71 26.05
CA PHE A 566 28.24 -16.94 26.17
C PHE A 566 28.38 -15.46 25.75
N PRO A 567 29.12 -15.07 24.71
CA PRO A 567 29.46 -13.66 24.57
C PRO A 567 28.18 -12.87 24.19
N GLY A 568 27.95 -11.71 24.81
CA GLY A 568 26.70 -10.95 24.64
C GLY A 568 25.80 -10.98 25.88
N ASP A 569 25.11 -12.10 26.13
CA ASP A 569 24.17 -12.27 27.25
C ASP A 569 24.79 -11.83 28.59
N ARG A 570 24.18 -10.84 29.24
CA ARG A 570 24.51 -10.47 30.63
C ARG A 570 23.85 -11.47 31.57
N LEU A 571 24.45 -12.65 31.75
CA LEU A 571 24.03 -13.55 32.82
C LEU A 571 24.25 -12.86 34.17
N PRO A 572 23.23 -12.68 35.02
CA PRO A 572 23.46 -12.28 36.40
C PRO A 572 24.28 -13.38 37.05
N ALA A 573 25.33 -13.01 37.78
CA ALA A 573 26.13 -13.97 38.52
C ALA A 573 25.36 -14.46 39.77
N PRO A 574 25.00 -15.76 39.85
CA PRO A 574 25.05 -16.44 41.14
C PRO A 574 26.20 -17.45 41.13
N GLY A 575 27.01 -17.40 42.19
CA GLY A 575 28.38 -17.91 42.25
C GLY A 575 28.61 -19.40 42.01
N ALA A 576 27.59 -20.26 41.88
CA ALA A 576 27.80 -21.70 41.68
C ALA A 576 28.34 -22.05 40.27
N MET A 577 27.85 -21.36 39.24
CA MET A 577 28.29 -21.58 37.85
C MET A 577 29.68 -20.97 37.64
N GLN A 578 29.94 -19.80 38.23
CA GLN A 578 31.27 -19.17 38.23
C GLN A 578 32.28 -20.04 38.97
N LEU A 579 31.95 -20.57 40.16
CA LEU A 579 32.83 -21.50 40.89
C LEU A 579 33.11 -22.76 40.08
N TRP A 580 32.11 -23.30 39.37
CA TRP A 580 32.31 -24.48 38.53
C TRP A 580 33.22 -24.18 37.34
N VAL A 581 33.00 -23.07 36.63
CA VAL A 581 33.86 -22.63 35.52
C VAL A 581 35.27 -22.33 36.02
N ASP A 582 35.43 -21.62 37.13
CA ASP A 582 36.75 -21.31 37.69
C ASP A 582 37.49 -22.58 38.12
N ARG A 583 36.79 -23.56 38.71
CA ARG A 583 37.37 -24.83 39.17
C ARG A 583 37.69 -25.77 38.01
N ALA A 584 36.82 -25.85 36.99
CA ALA A 584 37.07 -26.59 35.76
C ALA A 584 38.24 -25.98 34.98
N THR A 585 38.30 -24.65 34.88
CA THR A 585 39.40 -23.92 34.24
C THR A 585 40.69 -24.02 35.05
N VAL A 586 40.62 -24.11 36.38
CA VAL A 586 41.79 -24.38 37.25
C VAL A 586 42.30 -25.80 37.02
N ASP A 587 41.43 -26.81 36.99
CA ASP A 587 41.83 -28.21 36.85
C ASP A 587 42.35 -28.52 35.43
N VAL A 588 41.74 -27.93 34.40
CA VAL A 588 42.22 -28.03 33.02
C VAL A 588 43.57 -27.34 32.87
N ALA A 589 43.73 -26.11 33.39
CA ALA A 589 45.01 -25.40 33.34
C ALA A 589 46.10 -26.11 34.18
N ARG A 590 45.78 -26.60 35.39
CA ARG A 590 46.73 -27.28 36.28
C ARG A 590 47.20 -28.61 35.71
N ASN A 591 46.32 -29.36 35.03
CA ASN A 591 46.69 -30.62 34.38
C ASN A 591 47.43 -30.36 33.06
N ALA A 592 46.96 -29.43 32.21
CA ALA A 592 47.63 -29.08 30.95
C ALA A 592 49.06 -28.56 31.16
N VAL A 593 49.30 -27.74 32.20
CA VAL A 593 50.62 -27.22 32.55
C VAL A 593 51.55 -28.31 33.09
N ARG A 594 51.03 -29.33 33.79
CA ARG A 594 51.85 -30.42 34.36
C ARG A 594 52.18 -31.53 33.38
N SER A 595 51.26 -31.88 32.48
CA SER A 595 51.46 -33.01 31.55
C SER A 595 51.77 -32.59 30.12
N GLY A 596 51.73 -31.29 29.79
CA GLY A 596 51.91 -30.78 28.42
C GLY A 596 50.76 -31.13 27.46
N SER A 597 49.90 -32.07 27.86
CA SER A 597 48.69 -32.49 27.16
C SER A 597 47.61 -32.89 28.15
N ILE A 598 46.35 -32.56 27.88
CA ILE A 598 45.22 -32.98 28.71
C ILE A 598 44.92 -34.47 28.46
N PRO A 599 44.69 -35.32 29.48
CA PRO A 599 44.48 -36.76 29.29
C PRO A 599 43.25 -37.11 28.44
N SER A 600 43.40 -38.03 27.48
CA SER A 600 42.30 -38.49 26.62
C SER A 600 41.24 -39.24 27.43
N GLY A 601 39.98 -38.79 27.32
CA GLY A 601 38.84 -39.32 28.08
C GLY A 601 38.27 -38.35 29.10
N TYR A 602 38.85 -37.15 29.24
CA TYR A 602 38.32 -36.12 30.13
C TYR A 602 37.11 -35.42 29.46
N THR A 603 35.89 -35.91 29.72
CA THR A 603 34.66 -35.23 29.31
C THR A 603 34.06 -34.50 30.50
N ALA A 604 33.90 -33.17 30.38
CA ALA A 604 33.30 -32.35 31.43
C ALA A 604 31.90 -32.85 31.81
N ALA A 605 31.16 -33.41 30.84
CA ALA A 605 29.85 -34.03 31.03
C ALA A 605 29.86 -35.24 31.99
N ALA A 606 30.87 -36.11 31.95
CA ALA A 606 30.93 -37.32 32.78
C ALA A 606 31.10 -37.01 34.28
N ARG A 607 31.65 -35.84 34.65
CA ARG A 607 31.79 -35.41 36.05
C ARG A 607 30.60 -34.59 36.56
N VAL A 608 29.88 -33.91 35.67
CA VAL A 608 28.65 -33.18 36.04
C VAL A 608 27.57 -34.15 36.52
N ASP A 609 27.51 -35.35 35.94
CA ASP A 609 26.62 -36.43 36.38
C ASP A 609 27.09 -37.10 37.68
N ALA A 610 28.38 -36.98 38.00
CA ALA A 610 28.98 -37.50 39.24
C ALA A 610 28.86 -36.54 40.44
N MET A 611 28.15 -35.41 40.30
CA MET A 611 27.85 -34.48 41.41
C MET A 611 26.32 -34.37 41.67
N PRO A 612 25.65 -35.43 42.14
CA PRO A 612 24.22 -35.38 42.42
C PRO A 612 23.96 -34.54 43.67
N GLY A 613 23.21 -33.44 43.54
CA GLY A 613 22.67 -32.66 44.66
C GLY A 613 23.25 -31.26 44.88
N ILE A 614 24.38 -30.91 44.26
CA ILE A 614 25.00 -29.56 44.40
C ILE A 614 24.61 -28.63 43.24
N ILE A 615 24.50 -29.18 42.03
CA ILE A 615 24.17 -28.43 40.82
C ILE A 615 22.78 -28.87 40.36
N SER A 616 21.91 -27.91 40.05
CA SER A 616 20.53 -28.21 39.69
C SER A 616 20.48 -28.99 38.38
N ASP A 617 19.45 -29.80 38.18
CA ASP A 617 19.29 -30.55 36.92
C ASP A 617 19.07 -29.62 35.71
N ARG A 618 18.78 -28.33 35.96
CA ARG A 618 18.83 -27.28 34.94
C ARG A 618 20.28 -27.00 34.54
N ASP A 619 21.16 -26.75 35.51
CA ASP A 619 22.57 -26.41 35.26
C ASP A 619 23.35 -27.56 34.61
N ARG A 620 23.05 -28.81 34.99
CA ARG A 620 23.66 -29.98 34.34
C ARG A 620 23.33 -30.07 32.86
N ARG A 621 22.09 -29.71 32.49
CA ARG A 621 21.64 -29.68 31.09
C ARG A 621 22.23 -28.50 30.32
N VAL A 622 22.40 -27.35 30.97
CA VAL A 622 23.06 -26.17 30.37
C VAL A 622 24.54 -26.46 30.09
N VAL A 623 25.27 -27.06 31.05
CA VAL A 623 26.68 -27.44 30.85
C VAL A 623 26.84 -28.48 29.74
N ARG A 624 25.91 -29.42 29.62
CA ARG A 624 25.96 -30.45 28.58
C ARG A 624 25.63 -29.90 27.19
N ASP A 625 24.63 -29.03 27.08
CA ASP A 625 24.31 -28.36 25.82
C ASP A 625 25.44 -27.43 25.38
N ALA A 626 26.07 -26.69 26.31
CA ALA A 626 27.24 -25.87 26.01
C ALA A 626 28.46 -26.73 25.60
N SER A 627 28.64 -27.90 26.23
CA SER A 627 29.71 -28.85 25.91
C SER A 627 29.59 -29.48 24.51
N ASN A 628 28.42 -29.43 23.86
CA ASN A 628 28.25 -29.77 22.45
C ASN A 628 28.18 -28.52 21.56
N LYS A 629 27.54 -27.44 22.04
CA LYS A 629 27.28 -26.21 21.29
C LYS A 629 28.53 -25.36 21.07
N MET A 630 29.44 -25.27 22.05
CA MET A 630 30.74 -24.62 21.85
C MET A 630 31.58 -25.29 20.75
N PRO A 631 31.58 -26.63 20.63
CA PRO A 631 32.09 -27.33 19.45
C PRO A 631 31.43 -26.99 18.09
N HIS A 632 30.37 -26.17 17.99
CA HIS A 632 29.81 -25.76 16.69
C HIS A 632 29.52 -24.26 16.52
N ASN A 633 29.12 -23.52 17.56
CA ASN A 633 29.25 -22.08 17.51
C ASN A 633 30.74 -21.76 17.38
N VAL A 634 31.15 -21.30 16.21
CA VAL A 634 32.56 -21.01 15.94
C VAL A 634 32.72 -20.06 14.77
N SER A 635 32.30 -20.48 13.58
CA SER A 635 32.65 -19.83 12.32
C SER A 635 31.47 -19.05 11.75
N SER A 636 30.62 -18.55 12.65
CA SER A 636 29.37 -17.83 12.36
C SER A 636 29.49 -16.67 11.35
N HIS A 637 30.71 -16.20 11.10
CA HIS A 637 31.01 -15.07 10.25
C HIS A 637 32.00 -15.39 9.11
N ILE A 638 32.36 -16.65 8.86
CA ILE A 638 33.54 -16.98 8.03
C ILE A 638 33.32 -16.88 6.51
N ASP A 639 32.10 -16.70 5.99
CA ASP A 639 31.93 -15.98 4.71
C ASP A 639 31.03 -14.73 4.84
N ARG A 640 30.40 -14.45 5.99
CA ARG A 640 29.77 -13.13 6.21
C ARG A 640 30.81 -12.03 6.10
N VAL A 641 31.96 -12.27 6.73
CA VAL A 641 33.13 -11.39 6.65
C VAL A 641 33.90 -11.59 5.32
N ASN A 642 33.30 -12.11 4.23
CA ASN A 642 33.96 -12.14 2.90
C ASN A 642 33.00 -11.86 1.74
N THR A 643 31.91 -12.61 1.64
CA THR A 643 30.78 -12.30 0.72
C THR A 643 30.00 -11.04 1.14
N GLY A 644 30.55 -10.26 2.07
CA GLY A 644 30.19 -8.86 2.26
C GLY A 644 28.78 -8.68 2.81
N ARG A 645 28.33 -9.59 3.67
CA ARG A 645 26.92 -9.77 4.03
C ARG A 645 26.49 -8.95 5.26
N VAL A 646 27.10 -7.78 5.44
CA VAL A 646 26.87 -6.77 6.48
C VAL A 646 27.16 -5.40 5.87
N ASP A 647 26.33 -4.38 6.16
CA ASP A 647 26.53 -2.99 5.70
C ASP A 647 27.00 -2.06 6.83
N ALA A 648 27.63 -0.95 6.45
CA ALA A 648 27.96 0.19 7.32
C ALA A 648 27.75 1.57 6.63
N GLY A 649 27.22 1.62 5.40
CA GLY A 649 27.14 2.83 4.57
C GLY A 649 25.74 3.40 4.33
N SER A 650 24.65 2.66 4.60
CA SER A 650 23.28 3.11 4.35
C SER A 650 22.73 4.04 5.45
N LEU A 651 23.47 5.11 5.77
CA LEU A 651 23.34 5.88 7.01
C LEU A 651 22.09 6.77 7.12
N HIS A 652 21.49 7.22 6.01
CA HIS A 652 20.72 8.49 6.00
C HIS A 652 19.28 8.46 5.46
N ARG A 653 18.68 7.29 5.18
CA ARG A 653 17.21 7.13 5.24
C ARG A 653 16.80 5.78 5.84
N SER A 654 16.63 5.77 7.15
CA SER A 654 15.51 5.08 7.79
C SER A 654 14.34 6.07 7.84
N ALA A 655 13.43 6.00 6.86
CA ALA A 655 12.11 6.61 7.05
C ALA A 655 11.43 5.95 8.26
N PRO A 656 10.68 6.68 9.11
CA PRO A 656 9.93 6.06 10.19
C PRO A 656 8.92 5.09 9.57
N SER A 657 9.14 3.80 9.82
CA SER A 657 8.23 2.75 9.39
C SER A 657 6.83 3.00 9.96
N PRO A 658 5.74 2.80 9.19
CA PRO A 658 4.45 2.65 9.81
C PRO A 658 4.50 1.42 10.72
N ILE A 659 4.01 1.59 11.95
CA ILE A 659 4.00 0.56 12.97
C ILE A 659 3.21 -0.65 12.45
N ARG A 660 3.99 -1.68 12.08
CA ARG A 660 3.70 -3.11 12.07
C ARG A 660 2.46 -3.56 11.26
N GLY A 661 2.59 -3.66 9.94
CA GLY A 661 1.84 -4.52 9.00
C GLY A 661 2.62 -4.42 7.69
N THR A 662 3.42 -5.41 7.31
CA THR A 662 4.41 -5.34 6.21
C THR A 662 3.73 -4.68 5.00
N PRO A 663 4.38 -3.75 4.27
CA PRO A 663 3.64 -2.99 3.27
C PRO A 663 2.93 -3.90 2.27
N VAL A 664 1.59 -3.94 2.32
CA VAL A 664 0.77 -3.96 1.11
C VAL A 664 1.35 -2.83 0.28
N THR A 665 2.20 -3.21 -0.66
CA THR A 665 2.60 -2.37 -1.77
C THR A 665 1.31 -1.94 -2.41
N SER A 666 1.06 -0.63 -2.54
CA SER A 666 -0.15 -0.15 -3.22
C SER A 666 -0.28 -0.86 -4.56
N THR A 667 -1.51 -1.12 -5.02
CA THR A 667 -1.77 -1.72 -6.33
C THR A 667 -0.95 -1.00 -7.41
N TYR A 668 -0.84 0.33 -7.28
CA TYR A 668 0.04 1.14 -8.09
C TYR A 668 1.52 0.71 -8.05
N ALA A 669 2.15 0.61 -6.88
CA ALA A 669 3.58 0.24 -6.77
C ALA A 669 3.87 -1.18 -7.29
N ARG A 670 2.87 -2.07 -7.23
CA ARG A 670 2.94 -3.42 -7.82
C ARG A 670 2.90 -3.37 -9.35
N THR A 671 1.99 -2.56 -9.90
CA THR A 671 1.82 -2.43 -11.35
C THR A 671 2.94 -1.59 -11.98
N PHE A 672 3.50 -0.63 -11.23
CA PHE A 672 4.46 0.39 -11.68
C PHE A 672 5.63 0.54 -10.69
N PRO A 673 6.55 -0.43 -10.62
CA PRO A 673 7.70 -0.37 -9.71
C PRO A 673 8.71 0.72 -10.12
N THR A 674 9.39 1.32 -9.14
CA THR A 674 10.33 2.45 -9.35
C THR A 674 11.79 2.04 -9.59
N ASN A 675 12.20 0.80 -9.28
CA ASN A 675 13.61 0.38 -9.30
C ASN A 675 14.00 -0.36 -10.58
N THR A 676 15.05 0.13 -11.25
CA THR A 676 15.74 -0.53 -12.38
C THR A 676 16.68 -1.67 -11.95
N SER A 677 16.94 -1.84 -10.66
CA SER A 677 17.92 -2.80 -10.11
C SER A 677 17.34 -4.19 -9.81
N ALA A 678 16.09 -4.47 -10.18
CA ALA A 678 15.57 -5.82 -10.22
C ALA A 678 16.21 -6.58 -11.40
N ARG A 679 17.49 -6.96 -11.24
CA ARG A 679 18.32 -7.70 -12.22
C ARG A 679 17.84 -9.15 -12.47
N GLY A 680 16.54 -9.43 -12.29
CA GLY A 680 15.92 -10.75 -12.45
C GLY A 680 14.38 -10.78 -12.48
N GLY A 681 13.72 -9.65 -12.72
CA GLY A 681 12.29 -9.55 -12.98
C GLY A 681 11.99 -8.10 -13.34
N GLY A 682 12.02 -7.78 -14.63
CA GLY A 682 12.38 -6.44 -15.09
C GLY A 682 11.64 -5.29 -14.41
N GLY A 683 10.31 -5.36 -14.41
CA GLY A 683 9.46 -4.20 -14.18
C GLY A 683 9.48 -3.26 -15.38
N VAL A 684 8.31 -2.92 -15.95
CA VAL A 684 8.21 -1.77 -16.86
C VAL A 684 8.74 -0.53 -16.14
N ASN A 685 9.69 0.18 -16.75
CA ASN A 685 10.23 1.41 -16.18
C ASN A 685 9.12 2.47 -16.10
N ALA A 686 8.49 2.57 -14.94
CA ALA A 686 7.34 3.45 -14.69
C ALA A 686 7.63 4.94 -14.89
N ARG A 687 8.91 5.32 -15.01
CA ARG A 687 9.37 6.69 -15.29
C ARG A 687 9.54 6.99 -16.77
N SER A 688 9.55 5.97 -17.62
CA SER A 688 9.69 6.12 -19.06
C SER A 688 8.32 6.28 -19.72
N TYR A 689 8.04 7.48 -20.23
CA TYR A 689 6.82 7.76 -20.99
C TYR A 689 6.69 6.84 -22.22
N SER A 690 7.79 6.63 -22.96
CA SER A 690 7.81 5.76 -24.14
C SER A 690 7.55 4.30 -23.78
N SER A 691 8.09 3.80 -22.66
CA SER A 691 7.85 2.41 -22.25
C SER A 691 6.42 2.21 -21.72
N ILE A 692 5.89 3.19 -20.99
CA ILE A 692 4.57 3.10 -20.37
C ILE A 692 3.42 3.17 -21.38
N ARG A 693 3.54 3.96 -22.46
CA ARG A 693 2.49 4.03 -23.50
C ARG A 693 2.27 2.70 -24.24
N PHE A 694 3.27 1.82 -24.27
CA PHE A 694 3.18 0.45 -24.80
C PHE A 694 2.81 -0.60 -23.75
N ASN A 695 2.53 -0.20 -22.51
CA ASN A 695 2.12 -1.17 -21.51
C ASN A 695 0.61 -1.43 -21.69
N ARG A 696 0.25 -2.66 -22.06
CA ARG A 696 -1.17 -3.08 -22.16
C ARG A 696 -1.98 -2.90 -20.86
N ARG A 697 -1.32 -2.76 -19.71
CA ARG A 697 -1.96 -2.47 -18.41
C ARG A 697 -2.25 -0.98 -18.22
N VAL A 698 -1.79 -0.14 -19.13
CA VAL A 698 -1.93 1.31 -19.11
C VAL A 698 -2.81 1.71 -20.28
N GLY A 699 -4.12 1.56 -20.08
CA GLY A 699 -5.10 2.24 -20.91
C GLY A 699 -5.05 3.73 -20.65
N GLY A 700 -5.00 4.13 -19.37
CA GLY A 700 -5.62 5.38 -18.99
C GLY A 700 -4.87 6.68 -19.21
N VAL A 701 -4.69 7.49 -18.16
CA VAL A 701 -4.09 8.83 -18.23
C VAL A 701 -2.58 8.75 -18.02
N VAL A 702 -1.82 9.08 -19.06
CA VAL A 702 -0.35 9.08 -19.05
C VAL A 702 0.16 10.50 -19.25
N ILE A 703 0.79 11.06 -18.20
CA ILE A 703 1.31 12.43 -18.14
C ILE A 703 2.72 12.37 -17.56
N GLY A 704 3.67 13.12 -18.09
CA GLY A 704 5.09 13.00 -17.76
C GLY A 704 5.98 12.93 -18.98
N ARG A 705 5.56 13.47 -20.12
CA ARG A 705 6.34 13.45 -21.35
C ARG A 705 7.50 14.43 -21.23
N ASN A 706 8.68 14.03 -21.68
CA ASN A 706 9.81 14.94 -21.84
C ASN A 706 9.60 15.84 -23.07
N PRO A 707 10.14 17.06 -23.09
CA PRO A 707 10.11 17.88 -24.30
C PRO A 707 10.85 17.14 -25.43
N PHE A 708 10.44 17.39 -26.67
CA PHE A 708 11.27 16.99 -27.81
C PHE A 708 12.62 17.70 -27.74
N ALA A 709 13.65 17.05 -28.27
CA ALA A 709 14.99 17.62 -28.37
C ALA A 709 14.91 19.00 -29.04
N SER A 710 15.32 20.03 -28.30
CA SER A 710 15.40 21.41 -28.78
C SER A 710 16.79 21.94 -28.50
N GLU A 711 17.32 22.76 -29.40
CA GLU A 711 18.60 23.46 -29.19
C GLU A 711 18.49 24.62 -28.17
N ILE A 712 17.28 24.93 -27.72
CA ILE A 712 17.02 26.01 -26.77
C ILE A 712 17.34 25.54 -25.35
N GLU A 713 18.35 26.14 -24.74
CA GLU A 713 18.61 26.06 -23.30
C GLU A 713 17.84 27.17 -22.57
N LEU A 714 16.98 26.79 -21.62
CA LEU A 714 16.27 27.73 -20.78
C LEU A 714 17.14 28.10 -19.57
N SER A 715 17.28 29.39 -19.26
CA SER A 715 17.94 29.89 -18.05
C SER A 715 16.95 30.73 -17.26
N ILE A 716 16.30 30.12 -16.28
CA ILE A 716 15.36 30.77 -15.37
C ILE A 716 16.09 31.04 -14.06
N VAL A 717 16.17 32.32 -13.68
CA VAL A 717 16.92 32.78 -12.49
C VAL A 717 16.00 33.06 -11.30
N GLU A 718 14.70 33.23 -11.54
CA GLU A 718 13.73 33.50 -10.49
C GLU A 718 12.42 32.75 -10.72
N PHE A 719 11.87 32.17 -9.66
CA PHE A 719 10.55 31.57 -9.59
C PHE A 719 9.75 32.29 -8.52
N ARG A 720 8.57 32.83 -8.89
CA ARG A 720 7.64 33.46 -7.95
C ARG A 720 6.31 32.72 -7.99
N ALA A 721 5.78 32.43 -6.81
CA ALA A 721 4.47 31.85 -6.61
C ALA A 721 3.73 32.69 -5.55
N GLU A 722 2.75 33.48 -5.99
CA GLU A 722 2.03 34.42 -5.15
C GLU A 722 0.58 33.98 -4.97
N PHE A 723 0.11 33.86 -3.73
CA PHE A 723 -1.28 33.57 -3.44
C PHE A 723 -2.13 34.84 -3.65
N ARG A 724 -3.21 34.72 -4.43
CA ARG A 724 -4.20 35.77 -4.62
C ARG A 724 -5.60 35.24 -4.35
N ARG A 725 -6.39 36.07 -3.67
CA ARG A 725 -7.81 35.78 -3.44
C ARG A 725 -8.63 36.31 -4.62
N THR A 726 -9.34 35.42 -5.30
CA THR A 726 -10.29 35.75 -6.37
C THR A 726 -11.72 35.54 -5.89
N LEU A 727 -12.71 35.96 -6.69
CA LEU A 727 -14.12 35.68 -6.42
C LEU A 727 -14.44 34.18 -6.40
N ARG A 728 -13.60 33.35 -7.04
CA ARG A 728 -13.78 31.89 -7.14
C ARG A 728 -13.00 31.11 -6.08
N GLY A 729 -12.30 31.80 -5.17
CA GLY A 729 -11.44 31.17 -4.18
C GLY A 729 -9.99 31.64 -4.28
N GLU A 730 -9.11 30.95 -3.58
CA GLU A 730 -7.68 31.25 -3.55
C GLU A 730 -6.98 30.60 -4.76
N VAL A 731 -6.15 31.37 -5.44
CA VAL A 731 -5.34 30.90 -6.57
C VAL A 731 -3.88 31.22 -6.31
N ILE A 732 -2.99 30.42 -6.91
CA ILE A 732 -1.56 30.69 -6.92
C ILE A 732 -1.15 31.18 -8.30
N GLU A 733 -0.65 32.41 -8.37
CA GLU A 733 -0.10 33.00 -9.58
C GLU A 733 1.38 32.64 -9.70
N ILE A 734 1.76 32.01 -10.81
CA ILE A 734 3.13 31.56 -11.06
C ILE A 734 3.77 32.42 -12.15
N MET A 735 4.98 32.91 -11.85
CA MET A 735 5.79 33.71 -12.74
C MET A 735 7.22 33.20 -12.76
N LEU A 736 7.79 33.10 -13.96
CA LEU A 736 9.18 32.71 -14.19
C LEU A 736 9.95 33.90 -14.75
N VAL A 737 11.14 34.19 -14.21
CA VAL A 737 12.00 35.26 -14.71
C VAL A 737 13.21 34.63 -15.39
N PRO A 738 13.32 34.73 -16.74
CA PRO A 738 14.52 34.28 -17.44
C PRO A 738 15.71 35.19 -17.11
N GLU A 739 16.94 34.67 -17.26
CA GLU A 739 18.17 35.44 -17.10
C GLU A 739 18.23 36.64 -18.04
N VAL A 740 17.72 36.45 -19.27
CA VAL A 740 17.60 37.48 -20.29
C VAL A 740 16.14 37.57 -20.72
N GLY A 741 15.45 38.64 -20.32
CA GLY A 741 14.08 38.91 -20.75
C GLY A 741 13.22 39.55 -19.67
N SER A 742 11.94 39.76 -20.00
CA SER A 742 10.93 40.19 -19.03
C SER A 742 10.39 38.98 -18.25
N PRO A 743 9.89 39.18 -17.01
CA PRO A 743 9.13 38.15 -16.30
C PRO A 743 8.00 37.59 -17.16
N ILE A 744 7.90 36.26 -17.21
CA ILE A 744 6.89 35.52 -17.97
C ILE A 744 5.83 35.01 -16.99
N TYR A 745 4.61 35.51 -17.14
CA TYR A 745 3.47 35.04 -16.38
C TYR A 745 2.97 33.71 -16.96
N ILE A 746 2.98 32.66 -16.15
CA ILE A 746 2.61 31.30 -16.57
C ILE A 746 1.10 31.10 -16.46
N GLY A 747 0.50 31.57 -15.36
CA GLY A 747 -0.93 31.44 -15.12
C GLY A 747 -1.30 31.55 -13.65
N ALA A 748 -2.61 31.54 -13.40
CA ALA A 748 -3.19 31.37 -12.07
C ALA A 748 -3.73 29.95 -11.95
N PHE A 749 -3.38 29.25 -10.88
CA PHE A 749 -3.70 27.84 -10.68
C PHE A 749 -4.40 27.59 -9.35
N HIS A 750 -5.18 26.52 -9.26
CA HIS A 750 -5.70 26.09 -7.97
C HIS A 750 -4.55 25.55 -7.09
N PRO A 751 -4.41 25.96 -5.81
CA PRO A 751 -3.31 25.53 -4.93
C PRO A 751 -3.21 24.02 -4.78
N ALA A 752 -4.34 23.30 -4.67
CA ALA A 752 -4.33 21.84 -4.58
C ALA A 752 -3.75 21.16 -5.84
N ILE A 753 -4.02 21.72 -7.03
CA ILE A 753 -3.49 21.20 -8.30
C ILE A 753 -1.98 21.41 -8.33
N ALA A 754 -1.49 22.58 -7.91
CA ALA A 754 -0.05 22.83 -7.81
C ALA A 754 0.66 21.89 -6.83
N HIS A 755 0.03 21.58 -5.69
CA HIS A 755 0.53 20.59 -4.73
C HIS A 755 0.69 19.21 -5.39
N HIS A 756 -0.36 18.71 -6.04
CA HIS A 756 -0.39 17.40 -6.67
C HIS A 756 0.55 17.31 -7.87
N ALA A 757 0.62 18.35 -8.71
CA ALA A 757 1.53 18.40 -9.86
C ALA A 757 3.01 18.34 -9.42
N LEU A 758 3.38 19.03 -8.34
CA LEU A 758 4.75 18.99 -7.83
C LEU A 758 5.08 17.63 -7.20
N ALA A 759 4.16 17.06 -6.40
CA ALA A 759 4.33 15.73 -5.81
C ALA A 759 4.44 14.64 -6.89
N TYR A 760 3.65 14.75 -7.95
CA TYR A 760 3.69 13.87 -9.12
C TYR A 760 5.03 13.97 -9.86
N ALA A 761 5.46 15.19 -10.20
CA ALA A 761 6.72 15.43 -10.90
C ALA A 761 7.93 14.92 -10.09
N ALA A 762 7.92 15.09 -8.76
CA ALA A 762 8.99 14.65 -7.87
C ALA A 762 9.12 13.11 -7.76
N ASP A 763 8.02 12.38 -7.92
CA ASP A 763 8.03 10.92 -7.94
C ASP A 763 8.65 10.36 -9.25
N GLY A 764 8.33 11.05 -10.36
CA GLY A 764 8.88 10.83 -11.69
C GLY A 764 8.19 9.74 -12.50
N ARG A 765 7.23 9.01 -11.94
CA ARG A 765 6.39 8.07 -12.70
C ARG A 765 5.37 8.81 -13.56
N VAL A 766 4.97 8.20 -14.66
CA VAL A 766 4.21 8.88 -15.74
C VAL A 766 2.75 8.43 -15.88
N VAL A 767 2.27 7.52 -15.03
CA VAL A 767 0.86 7.09 -15.03
C VAL A 767 0.11 7.87 -13.94
N ALA A 768 -0.82 8.73 -14.36
CA ALA A 768 -1.66 9.54 -13.47
C ALA A 768 -2.85 8.73 -12.92
N ALA A 769 -3.59 8.08 -13.82
CA ALA A 769 -4.66 7.15 -13.48
C ALA A 769 -4.75 6.10 -14.60
N THR A 770 -5.21 4.89 -14.30
CA THR A 770 -5.52 3.91 -15.34
C THR A 770 -6.55 2.92 -14.86
N LEU A 771 -7.35 2.46 -15.81
CA LEU A 771 -8.35 1.43 -15.65
C LEU A 771 -7.89 0.17 -16.39
N PRO A 772 -6.87 -0.55 -15.88
CA PRO A 772 -6.31 -1.71 -16.57
C PRO A 772 -7.41 -2.70 -16.93
N GLN A 773 -7.35 -3.21 -18.15
CA GLN A 773 -8.18 -4.34 -18.55
C GLN A 773 -7.91 -5.51 -17.60
N ILE A 774 -8.98 -6.16 -17.15
CA ILE A 774 -8.83 -7.35 -16.32
C ILE A 774 -8.09 -8.37 -17.15
N GLN A 775 -6.89 -8.66 -16.69
CA GLN A 775 -6.03 -9.55 -17.43
C GLN A 775 -6.62 -10.94 -17.40
N GLN A 776 -6.68 -11.50 -18.60
CA GLN A 776 -5.55 -12.31 -19.02
C GLN A 776 -5.08 -13.26 -17.92
N GLU A 777 -5.98 -14.07 -17.35
CA GLU A 777 -5.63 -15.15 -16.44
C GLU A 777 -6.20 -16.51 -16.89
N SER A 778 -5.52 -17.18 -17.83
CA SER A 778 -5.57 -18.65 -17.91
C SER A 778 -4.39 -19.25 -17.17
N ASP A 779 -4.23 -18.86 -15.89
CA ASP A 779 -3.78 -19.81 -14.89
C ASP A 779 -4.90 -20.86 -14.65
N GLY A 780 -5.40 -21.49 -15.73
CA GLY A 780 -6.25 -22.68 -15.81
C GLY A 780 -7.49 -22.80 -14.92
N GLY A 781 -7.82 -21.79 -14.11
CA GLY A 781 -8.82 -21.82 -13.07
C GLY A 781 -9.94 -20.84 -13.38
N HIS A 782 -11.17 -21.26 -13.12
CA HIS A 782 -12.40 -20.48 -13.26
C HIS A 782 -12.33 -19.18 -12.44
N GLN A 783 -11.69 -18.13 -12.97
CA GLN A 783 -11.72 -16.82 -12.35
C GLN A 783 -13.05 -16.14 -12.68
N VAL A 784 -13.62 -15.51 -11.66
CA VAL A 784 -14.81 -14.65 -11.81
C VAL A 784 -14.42 -13.50 -12.72
N GLU A 785 -15.02 -13.44 -13.91
CA GLU A 785 -14.91 -12.28 -14.78
C GLU A 785 -15.71 -11.15 -14.15
N VAL A 786 -15.03 -10.34 -13.34
CA VAL A 786 -15.63 -9.12 -12.82
C VAL A 786 -15.71 -8.15 -14.00
N PRO A 787 -16.87 -7.57 -14.34
CA PRO A 787 -16.99 -6.62 -15.44
C PRO A 787 -16.53 -5.22 -15.05
N THR A 788 -15.88 -5.06 -13.89
CA THR A 788 -15.44 -3.77 -13.35
C THR A 788 -13.93 -3.69 -13.42
N ARG A 789 -13.40 -2.57 -13.92
CA ARG A 789 -11.95 -2.40 -14.01
C ARG A 789 -11.43 -1.86 -12.68
N PRO A 790 -10.36 -2.42 -12.11
CA PRO A 790 -9.78 -1.82 -10.92
C PRO A 790 -9.23 -0.44 -11.28
N VAL A 791 -9.41 0.53 -10.41
CA VAL A 791 -8.89 1.88 -10.57
C VAL A 791 -7.49 1.94 -9.97
N VAL A 792 -6.52 2.39 -10.75
CA VAL A 792 -5.14 2.57 -10.30
C VAL A 792 -4.75 4.03 -10.48
N VAL A 793 -4.66 4.78 -9.38
CA VAL A 793 -4.25 6.20 -9.39
C VAL A 793 -2.83 6.38 -8.86
N HIS A 794 -2.15 7.42 -9.33
CA HIS A 794 -0.82 7.78 -8.84
C HIS A 794 -0.85 8.04 -7.32
N PRO A 795 0.19 7.63 -6.56
CA PRO A 795 0.24 7.85 -5.10
C PRO A 795 0.17 9.31 -4.66
N ALA A 796 0.43 10.25 -5.57
CA ALA A 796 0.27 11.69 -5.33
C ALA A 796 -1.21 12.12 -5.24
N PHE A 797 -2.14 11.32 -5.74
CA PHE A 797 -3.58 11.59 -5.77
C PHE A 797 -4.37 10.62 -4.88
N GLU A 798 -3.72 9.57 -4.36
CA GLU A 798 -4.37 8.54 -3.57
C GLU A 798 -5.15 9.16 -2.41
N ASP A 799 -6.44 8.87 -2.37
CA ASP A 799 -7.39 9.41 -1.40
C ASP A 799 -7.50 10.94 -1.41
N THR A 800 -7.44 11.59 -2.58
CA THR A 800 -7.73 13.03 -2.72
C THR A 800 -8.84 13.31 -3.72
N THR A 801 -9.48 14.49 -3.61
CA THR A 801 -10.50 14.92 -4.58
C THR A 801 -9.96 15.02 -6.01
N PHE A 802 -8.65 15.28 -6.16
CA PHE A 802 -8.01 15.35 -7.47
C PHE A 802 -7.93 13.98 -8.18
N ALA A 803 -7.86 12.85 -7.45
CA ALA A 803 -7.91 11.52 -8.07
C ALA A 803 -9.17 11.34 -8.91
N CYS A 804 -10.31 11.89 -8.48
CA CYS A 804 -11.54 11.81 -9.24
C CYS A 804 -11.40 12.44 -10.63
N ALA A 805 -10.81 13.64 -10.73
CA ALA A 805 -10.60 14.28 -12.04
C ALA A 805 -9.67 13.46 -12.95
N ALA A 806 -8.64 12.83 -12.39
CA ALA A 806 -7.75 11.94 -13.14
C ALA A 806 -8.44 10.63 -13.59
N ILE A 807 -9.42 10.13 -12.83
CA ILE A 807 -10.22 8.94 -13.20
C ILE A 807 -11.27 9.32 -14.24
N GLU A 808 -12.01 10.41 -14.04
CA GLU A 808 -13.08 10.85 -14.94
C GLU A 808 -12.56 11.20 -16.32
N ILE A 809 -11.39 11.87 -16.42
CA ILE A 809 -10.85 12.17 -17.75
C ILE A 809 -10.48 10.91 -18.54
N ASP A 810 -10.19 9.79 -17.86
CA ASP A 810 -10.01 8.48 -18.50
C ASP A 810 -11.33 7.93 -19.06
N ARG A 811 -12.44 8.13 -18.32
CA ARG A 811 -13.80 7.76 -18.72
C ARG A 811 -14.26 8.51 -19.98
N PHE A 812 -13.78 9.74 -20.26
CA PHE A 812 -14.27 10.62 -21.36
C PHE A 812 -14.37 9.94 -22.73
N VAL A 813 -13.37 9.15 -23.13
CA VAL A 813 -13.40 8.47 -24.43
C VAL A 813 -14.52 7.43 -24.47
N ASP A 814 -14.61 6.62 -23.41
CA ASP A 814 -15.62 5.57 -23.31
C ASP A 814 -17.03 6.14 -23.16
N ASP A 815 -17.22 7.17 -22.32
CA ASP A 815 -18.52 7.80 -22.11
C ASP A 815 -19.07 8.44 -23.38
N ASN A 816 -18.20 9.03 -24.21
CA ASN A 816 -18.62 9.59 -25.49
C ASN A 816 -18.89 8.53 -26.55
N MET A 817 -18.11 7.46 -26.57
CA MET A 817 -18.35 6.35 -27.49
C MET A 817 -19.67 5.64 -27.15
N TYR A 818 -19.92 5.33 -25.87
CA TYR A 818 -21.06 4.50 -25.47
C TYR A 818 -22.30 5.29 -24.99
N GLY A 819 -22.18 6.60 -24.75
CA GLY A 819 -23.28 7.44 -24.27
C GLY A 819 -24.35 7.79 -25.32
N GLY A 820 -24.20 7.34 -26.57
CA GLY A 820 -25.20 7.50 -27.63
C GLY A 820 -25.39 8.94 -28.14
N LEU A 821 -24.52 9.88 -27.75
CA LEU A 821 -24.62 11.28 -28.16
C LEU A 821 -24.26 11.51 -29.63
N HIS A 822 -23.54 10.57 -30.26
CA HIS A 822 -23.02 10.74 -31.61
C HIS A 822 -23.28 9.55 -32.52
N ALA A 823 -23.92 9.80 -33.67
CA ALA A 823 -24.09 8.78 -34.71
C ALA A 823 -22.75 8.24 -35.23
N GLN A 824 -21.68 9.04 -35.18
CA GLN A 824 -20.32 8.63 -35.52
C GLN A 824 -19.73 7.62 -34.52
N ALA A 825 -20.21 7.62 -33.27
CA ALA A 825 -19.73 6.71 -32.24
C ALA A 825 -20.04 5.25 -32.57
N GLU A 826 -21.15 4.95 -33.26
CA GLU A 826 -21.48 3.57 -33.67
C GLU A 826 -20.40 2.97 -34.58
N ALA A 827 -19.91 3.75 -35.55
CA ALA A 827 -18.85 3.30 -36.45
C ALA A 827 -17.53 3.08 -35.69
N MET A 828 -17.21 3.95 -34.73
CA MET A 828 -16.02 3.81 -33.88
C MET A 828 -16.11 2.62 -32.93
N ILE A 829 -17.28 2.37 -32.33
CA ILE A 829 -17.53 1.20 -31.48
C ILE A 829 -17.37 -0.07 -32.30
N ALA A 830 -18.04 -0.18 -33.45
CA ALA A 830 -17.99 -1.37 -34.30
C ALA A 830 -16.56 -1.72 -34.70
N ALA A 831 -15.76 -0.70 -35.02
CA ALA A 831 -14.39 -0.87 -35.42
C ALA A 831 -13.43 -1.12 -34.25
N ARG A 832 -13.60 -0.45 -33.09
CA ARG A 832 -12.90 -0.80 -31.84
C ARG A 832 -13.16 -2.25 -31.47
N ASP A 833 -14.43 -2.68 -31.54
CA ASP A 833 -14.85 -4.06 -31.24
C ASP A 833 -14.23 -5.06 -32.22
N ALA A 834 -14.23 -4.75 -33.52
CA ALA A 834 -13.59 -5.58 -34.53
C ALA A 834 -12.07 -5.74 -34.27
N VAL A 835 -11.35 -4.65 -34.03
CA VAL A 835 -9.90 -4.71 -33.74
C VAL A 835 -9.63 -5.42 -32.42
N THR A 836 -10.46 -5.21 -31.39
CA THR A 836 -10.38 -5.93 -30.09
C THR A 836 -10.60 -7.43 -30.27
N ARG A 837 -11.64 -7.82 -31.02
CA ARG A 837 -11.94 -9.24 -31.30
C ARG A 837 -10.85 -9.90 -32.11
N PHE A 838 -10.23 -9.19 -33.05
CA PHE A 838 -9.10 -9.73 -33.78
C PHE A 838 -7.88 -9.94 -32.86
N GLY A 839 -7.53 -8.96 -32.00
CA GLY A 839 -6.47 -9.14 -31.00
C GLY A 839 -6.71 -10.33 -30.06
N ARG A 840 -7.96 -10.49 -29.61
CA ARG A 840 -8.45 -11.63 -28.81
C ARG A 840 -8.43 -12.96 -29.58
N ALA A 841 -8.66 -12.96 -30.89
CA ALA A 841 -8.50 -14.15 -31.73
C ALA A 841 -7.02 -14.56 -31.88
N LEU A 842 -6.11 -13.58 -32.01
CA LEU A 842 -4.67 -13.81 -32.02
C LEU A 842 -4.17 -14.38 -30.68
N GLU A 843 -4.73 -13.92 -29.56
CA GLU A 843 -4.39 -14.45 -28.23
C GLU A 843 -4.89 -15.89 -28.03
N VAL A 844 -6.09 -16.19 -28.52
CA VAL A 844 -6.72 -17.51 -28.39
C VAL A 844 -6.07 -18.56 -29.30
N ALA A 845 -5.66 -18.20 -30.52
CA ALA A 845 -5.25 -19.18 -31.54
C ALA A 845 -4.07 -20.11 -31.14
N PRO A 846 -2.97 -19.62 -30.51
CA PRO A 846 -1.84 -20.46 -30.09
C PRO A 846 -2.20 -21.56 -29.08
N SER A 847 -3.30 -21.41 -28.33
CA SER A 847 -3.69 -22.35 -27.28
C SER A 847 -4.11 -23.74 -27.80
N GLY A 848 -4.44 -23.85 -29.09
CA GLY A 848 -4.97 -25.08 -29.70
C GLY A 848 -6.36 -25.49 -29.16
N GLN A 849 -6.97 -24.70 -28.27
CA GLN A 849 -8.24 -25.03 -27.60
C GLN A 849 -9.48 -24.71 -28.43
N PHE A 850 -9.39 -23.78 -29.39
CA PHE A 850 -10.56 -23.32 -30.14
C PHE A 850 -10.62 -23.97 -31.53
N THR A 851 -11.72 -24.67 -31.80
CA THR A 851 -12.03 -25.22 -33.13
C THR A 851 -12.21 -24.10 -34.15
N ALA A 852 -11.99 -24.38 -35.44
CA ALA A 852 -12.21 -23.40 -36.51
C ALA A 852 -13.64 -22.80 -36.48
N ALA A 853 -14.64 -23.56 -36.02
CA ALA A 853 -16.01 -23.10 -35.84
C ALA A 853 -16.10 -22.03 -34.73
N SER A 854 -15.51 -22.28 -33.55
CA SER A 854 -15.55 -21.33 -32.43
C SER A 854 -14.78 -20.03 -32.69
N ILE A 855 -13.77 -20.05 -33.56
CA ILE A 855 -13.06 -18.83 -34.01
C ILE A 855 -13.91 -18.06 -35.04
N GLY A 856 -14.71 -18.75 -35.86
CA GLY A 856 -15.58 -18.15 -36.86
C GLY A 856 -16.53 -17.10 -36.28
N ASP A 857 -17.16 -17.39 -35.14
CA ASP A 857 -18.07 -16.45 -34.46
C ASP A 857 -17.36 -15.17 -34.00
N TYR A 858 -16.10 -15.26 -33.56
CA TYR A 858 -15.30 -14.08 -33.21
C TYR A 858 -14.93 -13.24 -34.43
N LEU A 859 -14.73 -13.89 -35.58
CA LEU A 859 -14.24 -13.24 -36.80
C LEU A 859 -15.35 -12.62 -37.65
N GLN A 860 -16.63 -12.84 -37.36
CA GLN A 860 -17.72 -12.26 -38.16
C GLN A 860 -17.70 -10.73 -38.16
N ASP A 861 -17.56 -10.11 -36.98
CA ASP A 861 -17.49 -8.64 -36.88
C ASP A 861 -16.15 -8.11 -37.40
N VAL A 862 -15.07 -8.88 -37.24
CA VAL A 862 -13.76 -8.58 -37.84
C VAL A 862 -13.87 -8.54 -39.36
N GLN A 863 -14.54 -9.52 -39.96
CA GLN A 863 -14.73 -9.62 -41.39
C GLN A 863 -15.55 -8.45 -41.92
N ALA A 864 -16.66 -8.10 -41.27
CA ALA A 864 -17.48 -6.96 -41.69
C ALA A 864 -16.67 -5.66 -41.69
N TYR A 865 -15.83 -5.45 -40.67
CA TYR A 865 -14.95 -4.28 -40.60
C TYR A 865 -13.82 -4.32 -41.63
N VAL A 866 -13.13 -5.46 -41.79
CA VAL A 866 -12.09 -5.64 -42.82
C VAL A 866 -12.65 -5.41 -44.23
N GLN A 867 -13.89 -5.81 -44.50
CA GLN A 867 -14.53 -5.58 -45.80
C GLN A 867 -14.88 -4.10 -46.03
N SER A 868 -15.14 -3.34 -44.97
CA SER A 868 -15.48 -1.91 -45.08
C SER A 868 -14.26 -1.02 -45.28
N CYS A 869 -13.14 -1.34 -44.63
CA CYS A 869 -11.96 -0.46 -44.61
C CYS A 869 -10.69 -1.08 -45.23
N GLY A 870 -10.69 -2.40 -45.49
CA GLY A 870 -9.56 -3.14 -46.05
C GLY A 870 -8.71 -3.87 -44.99
N ALA A 871 -7.64 -4.50 -45.47
CA ALA A 871 -6.67 -5.24 -44.64
C ALA A 871 -5.35 -4.46 -44.42
N THR A 872 -5.36 -3.14 -44.61
CA THR A 872 -4.17 -2.27 -44.54
C THR A 872 -3.85 -1.86 -43.10
N GLY A 873 -2.63 -1.36 -42.88
CA GLY A 873 -2.20 -0.78 -41.58
C GLY A 873 -3.11 0.34 -41.03
N THR A 874 -3.96 0.94 -41.88
CA THR A 874 -4.96 1.94 -41.46
C THR A 874 -6.12 1.37 -40.64
N CYS A 875 -6.41 0.08 -40.76
CA CYS A 875 -7.53 -0.58 -40.09
C CYS A 875 -7.09 -1.46 -38.91
N PHE A 876 -5.93 -2.10 -39.06
CA PHE A 876 -5.39 -3.02 -38.09
C PHE A 876 -3.91 -2.72 -37.86
N PRO A 877 -3.41 -2.87 -36.63
CA PRO A 877 -2.03 -2.50 -36.28
C PRO A 877 -0.97 -3.47 -36.84
N VAL A 878 -1.39 -4.55 -37.49
CA VAL A 878 -0.54 -5.69 -37.88
C VAL A 878 0.62 -5.27 -38.78
N GLU A 879 0.34 -4.47 -39.81
CA GLU A 879 1.36 -4.06 -40.77
C GLU A 879 2.40 -3.13 -40.14
N ASP A 880 1.95 -2.19 -39.30
CA ASP A 880 2.82 -1.19 -38.68
C ASP A 880 3.71 -1.82 -37.60
N TYR A 881 3.18 -2.77 -36.84
CA TYR A 881 3.98 -3.56 -35.91
C TYR A 881 4.90 -4.56 -36.60
N ALA A 882 4.51 -5.13 -37.73
CA ALA A 882 5.41 -5.96 -38.52
C ALA A 882 6.61 -5.17 -39.05
N LYS A 883 6.42 -3.90 -39.45
CA LYS A 883 7.53 -2.98 -39.84
C LYS A 883 8.47 -2.70 -38.67
N ALA A 884 7.96 -2.73 -37.43
CA ALA A 884 8.74 -2.60 -36.20
C ALA A 884 9.43 -3.91 -35.75
N GLY A 885 9.32 -4.99 -36.54
CA GLY A 885 9.96 -6.28 -36.24
C GLY A 885 9.15 -7.19 -35.31
N LEU A 886 7.89 -6.85 -35.01
CA LEU A 886 7.02 -7.70 -34.20
C LEU A 886 6.39 -8.81 -35.06
N ASN A 887 6.38 -10.04 -34.54
CA ASN A 887 5.91 -11.19 -35.29
C ASN A 887 4.37 -11.32 -35.27
N PHE A 888 3.71 -10.82 -36.31
CA PHE A 888 2.28 -11.05 -36.55
C PHE A 888 2.05 -11.99 -37.75
N SER A 889 2.93 -12.98 -37.95
CA SER A 889 2.87 -13.91 -39.08
C SER A 889 1.49 -14.59 -39.20
N GLY A 890 0.90 -14.63 -40.39
CA GLY A 890 -0.41 -15.23 -40.63
C GLY A 890 -1.58 -14.29 -40.38
N ALA A 891 -1.42 -13.26 -39.54
CA ALA A 891 -2.48 -12.30 -39.25
C ALA A 891 -2.81 -11.45 -40.48
N GLN A 892 -1.79 -10.96 -41.20
CA GLN A 892 -1.98 -10.17 -42.42
C GLN A 892 -2.61 -10.98 -43.55
N GLU A 893 -2.20 -12.24 -43.72
CA GLU A 893 -2.77 -13.17 -44.69
C GLU A 893 -4.22 -13.50 -44.36
N LEU A 894 -4.55 -13.66 -43.07
CA LEU A 894 -5.91 -13.88 -42.60
C LEU A 894 -6.80 -12.65 -42.88
N LEU A 895 -6.37 -11.45 -42.49
CA LEU A 895 -7.09 -10.20 -42.80
C LEU A 895 -7.31 -10.06 -44.31
N SER A 896 -6.26 -10.27 -45.11
CA SER A 896 -6.34 -10.24 -46.58
C SER A 896 -7.30 -11.29 -47.14
N CYS A 897 -7.41 -12.45 -46.51
CA CYS A 897 -8.35 -13.49 -46.89
C CYS A 897 -9.79 -13.12 -46.53
N MET A 898 -10.03 -12.58 -45.34
CA MET A 898 -11.36 -12.11 -44.89
C MET A 898 -11.89 -10.96 -45.76
N ALA A 899 -11.00 -10.09 -46.24
CA ALA A 899 -11.36 -9.03 -47.18
C ALA A 899 -11.92 -9.56 -48.52
N ARG A 900 -11.53 -10.77 -48.94
CA ARG A 900 -11.89 -11.34 -50.26
C ARG A 900 -12.99 -12.39 -50.23
N ASN A 901 -13.30 -12.96 -49.06
CA ASN A 901 -14.20 -14.10 -48.93
C ASN A 901 -15.32 -13.81 -47.94
N SER A 902 -16.54 -14.25 -48.24
CA SER A 902 -17.70 -14.14 -47.36
C SER A 902 -17.80 -15.26 -46.32
N ASP A 903 -17.26 -16.44 -46.59
CA ASP A 903 -17.17 -17.55 -45.63
C ASP A 903 -15.75 -17.70 -45.09
N VAL A 904 -15.47 -17.05 -43.95
CA VAL A 904 -14.13 -17.02 -43.32
C VAL A 904 -13.72 -18.40 -42.80
N ALA A 905 -14.63 -19.11 -42.15
CA ALA A 905 -14.33 -20.36 -41.48
C ALA A 905 -13.89 -21.45 -42.47
N ALA A 906 -14.53 -21.51 -43.64
CA ALA A 906 -14.15 -22.45 -44.69
C ALA A 906 -12.97 -21.94 -45.53
N SER A 907 -13.04 -20.71 -46.02
CA SER A 907 -12.11 -20.21 -47.05
C SER A 907 -10.76 -19.77 -46.49
N CYS A 908 -10.71 -19.33 -45.22
CA CYS A 908 -9.50 -18.79 -44.60
C CYS A 908 -8.87 -19.73 -43.56
N ARG A 909 -9.33 -20.99 -43.49
CA ARG A 909 -8.87 -21.98 -42.50
C ARG A 909 -7.35 -22.17 -42.47
N SER A 910 -6.69 -22.19 -43.62
CA SER A 910 -5.23 -22.33 -43.69
C SER A 910 -4.50 -21.15 -43.03
N ASN A 911 -5.04 -19.93 -43.15
CA ASN A 911 -4.46 -18.73 -42.53
C ASN A 911 -4.71 -18.69 -41.01
N ILE A 912 -5.86 -19.21 -40.55
CA ILE A 912 -6.13 -19.36 -39.11
C ILE A 912 -5.09 -20.27 -38.45
N ILE A 913 -4.65 -21.34 -39.13
CA ILE A 913 -3.60 -22.24 -38.60
C ILE A 913 -2.25 -21.53 -38.46
N LEU A 914 -1.96 -20.53 -39.30
CA LEU A 914 -0.70 -19.78 -39.24
C LEU A 914 -0.63 -18.83 -38.02
N LEU A 915 -1.76 -18.56 -37.35
CA LEU A 915 -1.80 -17.70 -36.17
C LEU A 915 -1.13 -18.29 -34.93
N ASN A 916 -0.76 -19.58 -34.93
CA ASN A 916 -0.18 -20.25 -33.76
C ASN A 916 1.08 -19.58 -33.20
N ASN A 917 1.81 -18.81 -34.02
CA ASN A 917 3.00 -18.07 -33.61
C ASN A 917 2.81 -16.54 -33.68
N SER A 918 1.59 -16.06 -33.92
CA SER A 918 1.33 -14.63 -34.00
C SER A 918 1.31 -14.02 -32.62
N MET A 919 1.95 -12.86 -32.49
CA MET A 919 1.76 -11.96 -31.37
C MET A 919 0.30 -11.51 -31.31
N ALA A 920 -0.22 -11.34 -30.09
CA ALA A 920 -1.52 -10.73 -29.86
C ALA A 920 -1.36 -9.24 -29.51
N TYR A 921 -2.46 -8.50 -29.50
CA TYR A 921 -2.50 -7.12 -29.03
C TYR A 921 -3.82 -6.87 -28.28
N SER A 922 -3.83 -5.86 -27.41
CA SER A 922 -5.00 -5.38 -26.68
C SER A 922 -5.36 -3.97 -27.15
N VAL A 923 -6.65 -3.64 -27.18
CA VAL A 923 -7.13 -2.30 -27.56
C VAL A 923 -7.62 -1.59 -26.32
N ASP A 924 -7.13 -0.39 -26.04
CA ASP A 924 -7.60 0.43 -24.92
C ASP A 924 -7.75 1.90 -25.32
N SER A 925 -8.67 2.57 -24.65
CA SER A 925 -8.83 4.03 -24.71
C SER A 925 -7.96 4.68 -23.64
N GLY A 926 -7.63 5.96 -23.83
CA GLY A 926 -6.94 6.72 -22.80
C GLY A 926 -6.60 8.15 -23.19
N VAL A 927 -5.87 8.79 -22.28
CA VAL A 927 -5.44 10.19 -22.40
C VAL A 927 -3.92 10.26 -22.38
N ARG A 928 -3.34 10.93 -23.38
CA ARG A 928 -1.89 11.10 -23.52
C ARG A 928 -1.53 12.57 -23.37
N GLU A 929 -0.34 12.84 -22.86
CA GLU A 929 0.23 14.17 -22.93
C GLU A 929 0.68 14.47 -24.37
N GLN A 930 0.15 15.55 -24.94
CA GLN A 930 0.58 16.01 -26.26
C GLN A 930 2.09 16.30 -26.23
N PRO A 931 2.81 16.04 -27.33
CA PRO A 931 4.20 16.46 -27.44
C PRO A 931 4.33 17.98 -27.30
N TYR A 932 5.47 18.42 -26.79
CA TYR A 932 5.81 19.84 -26.71
C TYR A 932 7.31 20.03 -26.95
N THR A 933 7.64 21.23 -27.42
CA THR A 933 9.02 21.70 -27.60
C THR A 933 9.27 22.84 -26.64
N LEU A 934 10.51 22.97 -26.15
CA LEU A 934 10.88 24.15 -25.38
C LEU A 934 10.91 25.36 -26.31
N ASP A 935 10.46 26.50 -25.82
CA ASP A 935 10.54 27.78 -26.51
C ASP A 935 10.85 28.91 -25.52
N ALA A 936 11.56 29.95 -25.97
CA ALA A 936 12.02 31.03 -25.10
C ALA A 936 10.89 31.83 -24.43
N GLU A 937 9.69 31.82 -25.03
CA GLU A 937 8.49 32.49 -24.49
C GLU A 937 7.70 31.58 -23.54
N LEU A 938 8.16 30.34 -23.31
CA LEU A 938 7.52 29.32 -22.48
C LEU A 938 6.04 29.09 -22.84
N ARG A 939 5.69 29.17 -24.14
CA ARG A 939 4.31 28.98 -24.61
C ARG A 939 3.78 27.60 -24.24
N PHE A 940 4.65 26.59 -24.18
CA PHE A 940 4.29 25.23 -23.73
C PHE A 940 3.83 25.14 -22.26
N LEU A 941 4.00 26.20 -21.45
CA LEU A 941 3.51 26.32 -20.07
C LEU A 941 2.28 27.24 -19.95
N ARG A 942 1.77 27.78 -21.06
CA ARG A 942 0.77 28.85 -21.04
C ARG A 942 -0.53 28.38 -21.68
N LEU A 943 -1.54 28.11 -20.85
CA LEU A 943 -2.88 27.72 -21.33
C LEU A 943 -3.49 28.76 -22.29
N ASP A 944 -3.20 30.05 -22.07
CA ASP A 944 -3.70 31.13 -22.91
C ASP A 944 -3.05 31.18 -24.31
N ALA A 945 -1.84 30.63 -24.47
CA ALA A 945 -1.18 30.51 -25.77
C ALA A 945 -1.87 29.47 -26.68
N HIS A 946 -2.70 28.59 -26.10
CA HIS A 946 -3.36 27.48 -26.79
C HIS A 946 -4.89 27.60 -26.84
N ARG A 947 -5.45 28.82 -26.73
CA ARG A 947 -6.92 29.05 -26.77
C ARG A 947 -7.64 28.49 -28.01
N GLY A 948 -6.91 28.21 -29.10
CA GLY A 948 -7.45 27.60 -30.31
C GLY A 948 -7.64 26.08 -30.25
N ASP A 949 -7.06 25.41 -29.26
CA ASP A 949 -7.23 23.98 -29.01
C ASP A 949 -7.75 23.76 -27.58
N PRO A 950 -9.06 23.57 -27.39
CA PRO A 950 -9.66 23.44 -26.07
C PRO A 950 -9.24 22.16 -25.34
N LEU A 951 -8.63 21.17 -26.03
CA LEU A 951 -8.18 19.91 -25.42
C LEU A 951 -6.68 19.95 -25.05
N TRP A 952 -5.92 20.95 -25.52
CA TRP A 952 -4.51 21.10 -25.17
C TRP A 952 -4.32 21.23 -23.65
N PRO A 953 -3.33 20.57 -23.02
CA PRO A 953 -2.19 19.87 -23.58
C PRO A 953 -2.38 18.35 -23.70
N MET A 954 -3.62 17.87 -23.78
CA MET A 954 -3.94 16.44 -23.76
C MET A 954 -4.44 15.97 -25.13
N ASP A 955 -4.21 14.70 -25.40
CA ASP A 955 -4.74 14.01 -26.55
C ASP A 955 -5.57 12.81 -26.09
N PHE A 956 -6.69 12.60 -26.77
CA PHE A 956 -7.63 11.52 -26.46
C PHE A 956 -7.49 10.47 -27.53
N ILE A 957 -7.17 9.23 -27.14
CA ILE A 957 -6.81 8.19 -28.08
C ILE A 957 -7.55 6.90 -27.80
N VAL A 958 -7.69 6.11 -28.86
CA VAL A 958 -7.88 4.66 -28.77
C VAL A 958 -6.65 4.05 -29.42
N GLN A 959 -5.96 3.16 -28.71
CA GLN A 959 -4.74 2.52 -29.19
C GLN A 959 -4.85 1.01 -29.12
N ALA A 960 -4.24 0.33 -30.09
CA ALA A 960 -3.87 -1.07 -29.96
C ALA A 960 -2.44 -1.15 -29.42
N VAL A 961 -2.15 -2.13 -28.57
CA VAL A 961 -0.83 -2.33 -27.94
C VAL A 961 -0.50 -3.82 -27.92
N PRO A 962 0.70 -4.25 -28.37
CA PRO A 962 1.06 -5.67 -28.38
C PRO A 962 1.09 -6.29 -26.98
N VAL A 963 0.59 -7.52 -26.85
CA VAL A 963 0.41 -8.22 -25.57
C VAL A 963 1.72 -8.76 -25.00
N SER A 964 2.62 -9.23 -25.87
CA SER A 964 3.85 -9.94 -25.49
C SER A 964 5.09 -9.06 -25.47
N LEU A 965 4.93 -7.74 -25.30
CA LEU A 965 6.03 -6.88 -24.85
C LEU A 965 6.24 -7.14 -23.34
N HIS A 966 6.59 -8.38 -23.00
CA HIS A 966 6.97 -8.76 -21.64
C HIS A 966 8.39 -8.30 -21.33
N GLU A 967 8.68 -8.16 -20.02
CA GLU A 967 9.70 -7.27 -19.45
C GLU A 967 11.17 -7.70 -19.72
N GLY A 968 11.59 -7.58 -20.99
CA GLY A 968 12.93 -7.92 -21.46
C GLY A 968 13.03 -8.47 -22.89
N GLU A 969 11.90 -8.66 -23.60
CA GLU A 969 11.91 -9.09 -25.01
C GLU A 969 11.91 -7.86 -25.95
N GLY A 970 13.12 -7.36 -26.21
CA GLY A 970 13.39 -6.33 -27.22
C GLY A 970 13.17 -4.90 -26.71
N ASP A 971 14.23 -4.09 -26.73
CA ASP A 971 14.08 -2.65 -26.65
C ASP A 971 13.27 -2.20 -27.87
N LEU A 972 12.01 -1.81 -27.66
CA LEU A 972 11.27 -1.11 -28.70
C LEU A 972 12.06 0.15 -29.07
N PRO A 973 12.16 0.48 -30.36
CA PRO A 973 12.73 1.75 -30.77
C PRO A 973 12.06 2.91 -30.02
N ASP A 974 12.84 3.84 -29.46
CA ASP A 974 12.31 4.99 -28.69
C ASP A 974 11.34 5.87 -29.51
N ASP A 975 11.47 5.82 -30.84
CA ASP A 975 10.66 6.51 -31.84
C ASP A 975 9.40 5.72 -32.25
N LEU A 976 9.24 4.46 -31.86
CA LEU A 976 8.02 3.72 -32.15
C LEU A 976 6.87 4.28 -31.30
N ASP A 977 5.76 4.65 -31.93
CA ASP A 977 4.52 5.02 -31.24
C ASP A 977 3.53 3.84 -31.23
N PRO A 978 2.69 3.70 -30.18
CA PRO A 978 1.56 2.78 -30.21
C PRO A 978 0.67 3.08 -31.43
N TRP A 979 0.08 2.03 -31.99
CA TRP A 979 -0.85 2.23 -33.09
C TRP A 979 -2.12 2.85 -32.52
N VAL A 980 -2.34 4.12 -32.85
CA VAL A 980 -3.57 4.86 -32.55
C VAL A 980 -4.47 4.75 -33.77
N PHE A 981 -5.77 4.55 -33.57
CA PHE A 981 -6.73 4.44 -34.69
C PHE A 981 -6.64 5.66 -35.63
N PRO A 982 -6.09 5.51 -36.85
CA PRO A 982 -5.75 6.67 -37.68
C PRO A 982 -6.97 7.40 -38.21
N VAL A 983 -8.09 6.69 -38.37
CA VAL A 983 -9.27 7.17 -39.10
C VAL A 983 -10.13 8.14 -38.30
N TRP A 984 -10.08 8.11 -36.96
CA TRP A 984 -10.97 8.92 -36.10
C TRP A 984 -10.25 9.74 -35.05
N GLY A 985 -8.95 10.01 -35.21
CA GLY A 985 -8.25 10.90 -34.28
C GLY A 985 -8.98 12.26 -34.18
N ASP A 986 -9.30 12.85 -35.33
CA ASP A 986 -10.02 14.13 -35.40
C ASP A 986 -11.48 14.01 -34.94
N ASP A 987 -12.19 12.95 -35.34
CA ASP A 987 -13.59 12.72 -34.92
C ASP A 987 -13.69 12.50 -33.40
N LEU A 988 -12.78 11.71 -32.80
CA LEU A 988 -12.71 11.50 -31.36
C LEU A 988 -12.48 12.80 -30.61
N ARG A 989 -11.52 13.62 -31.08
CA ARG A 989 -11.27 14.95 -30.51
C ARG A 989 -12.49 15.85 -30.63
N ALA A 990 -13.16 15.87 -31.77
CA ALA A 990 -14.38 16.66 -31.96
C ALA A 990 -15.52 16.22 -31.02
N MET A 991 -15.69 14.91 -30.81
CA MET A 991 -16.65 14.37 -29.85
C MET A 991 -16.33 14.78 -28.41
N VAL A 992 -15.07 14.62 -27.97
CA VAL A 992 -14.67 15.02 -26.61
C VAL A 992 -14.80 16.53 -26.42
N GLU A 993 -14.43 17.34 -27.42
CA GLU A 993 -14.61 18.79 -27.37
C GLU A 993 -16.10 19.17 -27.23
N LEU A 994 -16.98 18.51 -27.97
CA LEU A 994 -18.42 18.74 -27.87
C LEU A 994 -18.96 18.30 -26.50
N TYR A 995 -18.51 17.17 -25.97
CA TYR A 995 -18.86 16.70 -24.64
C TYR A 995 -18.51 17.70 -23.55
N VAL A 996 -17.27 18.17 -23.55
CA VAL A 996 -16.75 19.17 -22.59
C VAL A 996 -17.50 20.50 -22.70
N LYS A 997 -18.02 20.84 -23.89
CA LYS A 997 -18.86 22.04 -24.09
C LYS A 997 -20.28 21.86 -23.55
N VAL A 998 -20.85 20.66 -23.64
CA VAL A 998 -22.22 20.37 -23.23
C VAL A 998 -22.30 20.08 -21.73
N ASP A 999 -21.34 19.34 -21.20
CA ASP A 999 -21.25 18.93 -19.81
C ASP A 999 -20.30 19.86 -19.03
N VAL A 1000 -20.88 20.66 -18.13
CA VAL A 1000 -20.16 21.63 -17.31
C VAL A 1000 -19.16 20.95 -16.37
N GLU A 1001 -19.48 19.77 -15.85
CA GLU A 1001 -18.60 19.02 -14.95
C GLU A 1001 -17.41 18.45 -15.72
N ALA A 1002 -17.65 17.88 -16.90
CA ALA A 1002 -16.58 17.45 -17.80
C ALA A 1002 -15.66 18.63 -18.19
N GLY A 1003 -16.23 19.81 -18.42
CA GLY A 1003 -15.51 21.07 -18.60
C GLY A 1003 -14.55 21.40 -17.45
N GLN A 1004 -14.99 21.19 -16.21
CA GLN A 1004 -14.17 21.43 -15.01
C GLN A 1004 -13.07 20.38 -14.85
N VAL A 1005 -13.40 19.10 -15.05
CA VAL A 1005 -12.42 17.99 -15.01
C VAL A 1005 -11.31 18.23 -16.03
N LEU A 1006 -11.66 18.57 -17.28
CA LEU A 1006 -10.68 18.89 -18.31
C LEU A 1006 -9.78 20.05 -17.88
N ASN A 1007 -10.36 21.15 -17.41
CA ASN A 1007 -9.61 22.33 -16.96
C ASN A 1007 -8.65 22.00 -15.80
N HIS A 1008 -9.06 21.15 -14.84
CA HIS A 1008 -8.16 20.71 -13.76
C HIS A 1008 -6.98 19.91 -14.29
N MET A 1009 -7.22 18.98 -15.23
CA MET A 1009 -6.19 18.15 -15.83
C MET A 1009 -5.26 18.93 -16.77
N GLN A 1010 -5.77 19.96 -17.45
CA GLN A 1010 -4.96 20.90 -18.23
C GLN A 1010 -3.99 21.69 -17.35
N GLN A 1011 -4.49 22.29 -16.27
CA GLN A 1011 -3.68 22.98 -15.27
C GLN A 1011 -2.63 22.06 -14.67
N PHE A 1012 -3.03 20.86 -14.26
CA PHE A 1012 -2.13 19.84 -13.72
C PHE A 1012 -1.01 19.48 -14.70
N THR A 1013 -1.35 19.21 -15.96
CA THR A 1013 -0.37 18.80 -16.97
C THR A 1013 0.65 19.90 -17.26
N VAL A 1014 0.19 21.16 -17.35
CA VAL A 1014 1.08 22.33 -17.51
C VAL A 1014 2.02 22.48 -16.31
N LEU A 1015 1.50 22.40 -15.09
CA LEU A 1015 2.32 22.54 -13.89
C LEU A 1015 3.31 21.39 -13.73
N GLN A 1016 2.91 20.15 -14.01
CA GLN A 1016 3.83 19.01 -13.88
C GLN A 1016 4.95 19.09 -14.93
N ARG A 1017 4.69 19.59 -16.15
CA ARG A 1017 5.76 19.90 -17.13
C ARG A 1017 6.77 20.86 -16.54
N MET A 1018 6.30 21.99 -15.99
CA MET A 1018 7.18 22.99 -15.39
C MET A 1018 8.00 22.40 -14.24
N PHE A 1019 7.36 21.69 -13.30
CA PHE A 1019 8.05 21.12 -12.15
C PHE A 1019 9.03 20.01 -12.54
N ARG A 1020 8.70 19.18 -13.53
CA ARG A 1020 9.60 18.16 -14.04
C ARG A 1020 10.83 18.78 -14.71
N LEU A 1021 10.65 19.79 -15.56
CA LEU A 1021 11.77 20.53 -16.15
C LEU A 1021 12.64 21.22 -15.10
N ALA A 1022 12.03 21.74 -14.02
CA ALA A 1022 12.76 22.34 -12.91
C ALA A 1022 13.60 21.30 -12.16
N LEU A 1023 13.00 20.14 -11.82
CA LEU A 1023 13.64 19.06 -11.07
C LEU A 1023 14.72 18.33 -11.90
N ASP A 1024 14.55 18.27 -13.22
CA ASP A 1024 15.53 17.71 -14.16
C ASP A 1024 16.68 18.71 -14.48
N GLY A 1025 16.57 19.97 -14.04
CA GLY A 1025 17.57 21.02 -14.28
C GLY A 1025 17.47 21.68 -15.66
N THR A 1026 16.47 21.35 -16.46
CA THR A 1026 16.24 21.86 -17.83
C THR A 1026 15.78 23.32 -17.86
N LEU A 1027 15.28 23.86 -16.74
CA LEU A 1027 15.02 25.30 -16.59
C LEU A 1027 16.29 26.12 -16.24
N GLY A 1028 17.46 25.50 -16.23
CA GLY A 1028 18.75 26.13 -15.97
C GLY A 1028 19.26 25.82 -14.55
N VAL A 1029 20.59 25.82 -14.41
CA VAL A 1029 21.28 25.48 -13.14
C VAL A 1029 21.01 26.48 -12.00
N ASN A 1030 20.54 27.68 -12.33
CA ASN A 1030 20.23 28.75 -11.38
C ASN A 1030 18.75 28.76 -10.96
N PHE A 1031 17.94 27.79 -11.42
CA PHE A 1031 16.54 27.72 -11.01
C PHE A 1031 16.43 27.52 -9.48
N PRO A 1032 15.66 28.34 -8.75
CA PRO A 1032 15.63 28.30 -7.29
C PRO A 1032 14.72 27.17 -6.77
N ILE A 1033 15.23 25.94 -6.77
CA ILE A 1033 14.51 24.72 -6.37
C ILE A 1033 13.92 24.83 -4.96
N GLU A 1034 14.56 25.58 -4.05
CA GLU A 1034 14.09 25.79 -2.66
C GLU A 1034 12.69 26.43 -2.63
N LYS A 1035 12.36 27.27 -3.63
CA LYS A 1035 11.03 27.89 -3.72
C LYS A 1035 9.92 26.90 -4.07
N LEU A 1036 10.24 25.78 -4.70
CA LEU A 1036 9.27 24.70 -4.91
C LEU A 1036 8.90 24.04 -3.58
N ILE A 1037 9.84 23.90 -2.64
CA ILE A 1037 9.58 23.33 -1.31
C ILE A 1037 8.67 24.27 -0.51
N GLU A 1038 8.96 25.58 -0.52
CA GLU A 1038 8.12 26.59 0.13
C GLU A 1038 6.68 26.54 -0.42
N MET A 1039 6.53 26.48 -1.75
CA MET A 1039 5.22 26.36 -2.39
C MET A 1039 4.51 25.05 -2.06
N HIS A 1040 5.22 23.92 -2.01
CA HIS A 1040 4.64 22.61 -1.66
C HIS A 1040 4.01 22.62 -0.26
N GLU A 1041 4.74 23.16 0.73
CA GLU A 1041 4.23 23.29 2.10
C GLU A 1041 3.07 24.29 2.18
N ALA A 1042 3.15 25.42 1.46
CA ALA A 1042 2.09 26.43 1.45
C ALA A 1042 0.79 25.94 0.78
N THR A 1043 0.88 25.03 -0.19
CA THR A 1043 -0.29 24.49 -0.93
C THR A 1043 -0.92 23.27 -0.27
N LYS A 1044 -0.24 22.63 0.70
CA LYS A 1044 -0.72 21.44 1.43
C LYS A 1044 -2.10 21.61 2.10
N PRO A 1045 -2.44 22.74 2.75
CA PRO A 1045 -3.75 22.90 3.40
C PRO A 1045 -4.95 22.89 2.45
N PHE A 1046 -4.73 23.05 1.14
CA PHE A 1046 -5.77 23.06 0.13
C PHE A 1046 -6.07 21.66 -0.43
N VAL A 1047 -5.30 20.64 -0.04
CA VAL A 1047 -5.53 19.25 -0.47
C VAL A 1047 -6.65 18.67 0.37
N ASN A 1048 -7.77 18.31 -0.28
CA ASN A 1048 -8.89 17.65 0.37
C ASN A 1048 -8.76 16.12 0.26
N GLU A 1049 -8.54 15.47 1.39
CA GLU A 1049 -8.43 14.01 1.48
C GLU A 1049 -9.83 13.37 1.47
N ARG A 1050 -10.12 12.52 0.48
CA ARG A 1050 -11.39 11.80 0.32
C ARG A 1050 -11.17 10.41 -0.29
N ARG A 1051 -11.79 9.36 0.27
CA ARG A 1051 -11.83 8.00 -0.33
C ARG A 1051 -12.34 8.11 -1.76
N HIS A 1052 -11.52 7.67 -2.71
CA HIS A 1052 -11.94 7.47 -4.08
C HIS A 1052 -12.36 6.02 -4.31
N GLU A 1053 -13.17 5.80 -5.34
CA GLU A 1053 -13.57 4.47 -5.76
C GLU A 1053 -12.36 3.67 -6.24
N HIS A 1054 -12.28 2.42 -5.80
CA HIS A 1054 -11.19 1.52 -6.20
C HIS A 1054 -11.57 0.69 -7.43
N TRP A 1055 -12.81 0.79 -7.89
CA TRP A 1055 -13.36 0.06 -9.02
C TRP A 1055 -14.17 0.99 -9.89
N ASN A 1056 -13.90 0.95 -11.20
CA ASN A 1056 -14.65 1.69 -12.18
C ASN A 1056 -15.83 0.82 -12.62
N PHE A 1057 -17.02 1.28 -12.27
CA PHE A 1057 -18.26 0.79 -12.82
C PHE A 1057 -18.59 1.63 -14.07
N PRO A 1058 -18.96 1.01 -15.21
CA PRO A 1058 -19.25 1.75 -16.44
C PRO A 1058 -20.35 2.80 -16.21
N HIS A 1059 -20.06 4.09 -16.41
CA HIS A 1059 -21.03 5.20 -16.30
C HIS A 1059 -22.15 5.09 -17.33
N ALA A 1060 -21.84 4.57 -18.52
CA ALA A 1060 -22.74 4.54 -19.69
C ALA A 1060 -23.85 3.47 -19.60
N SER A 1061 -24.28 3.14 -18.40
CA SER A 1061 -25.26 2.12 -18.15
C SER A 1061 -26.11 2.49 -16.95
N PRO A 1062 -27.36 1.99 -16.91
CA PRO A 1062 -28.11 2.02 -15.67
C PRO A 1062 -27.36 1.20 -14.60
N PRO A 1063 -27.72 1.36 -13.31
CA PRO A 1063 -27.40 0.40 -12.24
C PRO A 1063 -27.60 -1.07 -12.66
N SER A 1064 -28.40 -1.31 -13.71
CA SER A 1064 -28.54 -2.58 -14.40
C SER A 1064 -27.24 -3.25 -14.82
N GLN A 1065 -26.13 -2.59 -15.20
CA GLN A 1065 -24.92 -3.37 -15.55
C GLN A 1065 -24.11 -3.86 -14.34
N ILE A 1066 -24.30 -3.28 -13.15
CA ILE A 1066 -23.82 -3.85 -11.89
C ILE A 1066 -24.78 -4.95 -11.44
N LEU A 1067 -26.08 -4.67 -11.49
CA LEU A 1067 -27.11 -5.64 -11.14
C LEU A 1067 -27.10 -6.84 -12.09
N ASP A 1068 -26.85 -6.67 -13.39
CA ASP A 1068 -26.71 -7.72 -14.40
C ASP A 1068 -25.47 -8.57 -14.15
N PHE A 1069 -24.38 -7.98 -13.65
CA PHE A 1069 -23.23 -8.76 -13.20
C PHE A 1069 -23.60 -9.62 -11.99
N PHE A 1070 -24.21 -9.00 -10.98
CA PHE A 1070 -24.64 -9.72 -9.79
C PHE A 1070 -25.76 -10.71 -10.10
N ASP A 1071 -26.58 -10.48 -11.13
CA ASP A 1071 -27.64 -11.36 -11.61
C ASP A 1071 -27.06 -12.52 -12.44
N LYS A 1072 -26.04 -12.28 -13.27
CA LYS A 1072 -25.29 -13.35 -13.96
C LYS A 1072 -24.54 -14.22 -12.97
N GLU A 1073 -23.89 -13.61 -11.98
CA GLU A 1073 -23.21 -14.34 -10.91
C GLU A 1073 -24.20 -15.05 -9.99
N ALA A 1074 -25.33 -14.41 -9.65
CA ALA A 1074 -26.44 -15.04 -8.95
C ALA A 1074 -27.00 -16.23 -9.72
N TRP A 1075 -27.15 -16.11 -11.03
CA TRP A 1075 -27.60 -17.20 -11.89
C TRP A 1075 -26.59 -18.34 -11.91
N GLY A 1076 -25.29 -18.03 -12.03
CA GLY A 1076 -24.20 -19.01 -11.89
C GLY A 1076 -24.22 -19.70 -10.52
N LEU A 1077 -24.46 -18.95 -9.45
CA LEU A 1077 -24.64 -19.44 -8.09
C LEU A 1077 -25.87 -20.33 -7.95
N ARG A 1078 -27.04 -19.92 -8.47
CA ARG A 1078 -28.28 -20.71 -8.48
C ARG A 1078 -28.10 -22.00 -9.27
N SER A 1079 -27.42 -21.94 -10.42
CA SER A 1079 -27.10 -23.11 -11.23
C SER A 1079 -26.23 -24.09 -10.45
N ALA A 1080 -25.15 -23.61 -9.83
CA ALA A 1080 -24.26 -24.42 -8.99
C ALA A 1080 -24.97 -25.00 -7.75
N LEU A 1081 -25.82 -24.21 -7.08
CA LEU A 1081 -26.65 -24.67 -5.97
C LEU A 1081 -27.66 -25.72 -6.43
N SER A 1082 -28.26 -25.56 -7.61
CA SER A 1082 -29.25 -26.51 -8.13
C SER A 1082 -28.62 -27.86 -8.48
N GLU A 1083 -27.39 -27.82 -8.98
CA GLU A 1083 -26.59 -29.01 -9.27
C GLU A 1083 -26.16 -29.71 -7.97
N LEU A 1084 -25.80 -28.95 -6.93
CA LEU A 1084 -25.56 -29.48 -5.58
C LEU A 1084 -26.80 -30.15 -4.99
N THR A 1085 -27.96 -29.50 -5.05
CA THR A 1085 -29.23 -30.06 -4.54
C THR A 1085 -29.62 -31.32 -5.31
N ARG A 1086 -29.43 -31.35 -6.64
CA ARG A 1086 -29.75 -32.52 -7.48
C ARG A 1086 -28.78 -33.69 -7.25
N SER A 1087 -27.50 -33.41 -7.07
CA SER A 1087 -26.48 -34.45 -6.88
C SER A 1087 -26.42 -35.00 -5.46
N ARG A 1088 -26.91 -34.26 -4.46
CA ARG A 1088 -26.75 -34.62 -3.03
C ARG A 1088 -27.99 -34.37 -2.17
N SER A 1089 -29.19 -34.56 -2.72
CA SER A 1089 -30.47 -34.25 -2.05
C SER A 1089 -30.67 -34.88 -0.66
N GLU A 1090 -29.97 -35.97 -0.34
CA GLU A 1090 -30.07 -36.67 0.96
C GLU A 1090 -28.98 -36.25 1.98
N THR A 1091 -28.09 -35.33 1.63
CA THR A 1091 -27.02 -34.86 2.53
C THR A 1091 -27.36 -33.51 3.16
N LEU A 1092 -26.72 -33.20 4.29
CA LEU A 1092 -26.81 -31.88 4.93
C LEU A 1092 -26.43 -30.74 3.96
N CYS A 1093 -25.51 -31.01 3.04
CA CYS A 1093 -25.13 -30.10 1.95
C CYS A 1093 -26.31 -29.83 0.99
N GLY A 1094 -27.02 -30.88 0.55
CA GLY A 1094 -28.21 -30.75 -0.29
C GLY A 1094 -29.37 -30.04 0.40
N GLU A 1095 -29.59 -30.31 1.69
CA GLU A 1095 -30.64 -29.64 2.49
C GLU A 1095 -30.36 -28.13 2.63
N LYS A 1096 -29.12 -27.76 2.96
CA LYS A 1096 -28.70 -26.35 3.07
C LYS A 1096 -28.71 -25.64 1.72
N ALA A 1097 -28.27 -26.31 0.65
CA ALA A 1097 -28.34 -25.78 -0.71
C ALA A 1097 -29.80 -25.56 -1.16
N SER A 1098 -30.71 -26.49 -0.83
CA SER A 1098 -32.14 -26.34 -1.11
C SER A 1098 -32.76 -25.17 -0.35
N ALA A 1099 -32.49 -25.05 0.96
CA ALA A 1099 -32.99 -23.93 1.76
C ALA A 1099 -32.53 -22.56 1.21
N LEU A 1100 -31.29 -22.50 0.73
CA LEU A 1100 -30.75 -21.30 0.10
C LEU A 1100 -31.34 -21.02 -1.29
N LEU A 1101 -31.61 -22.08 -2.07
CA LEU A 1101 -32.31 -21.96 -3.35
C LEU A 1101 -33.72 -21.42 -3.16
N ASP A 1102 -34.44 -21.90 -2.13
CA ASP A 1102 -35.78 -21.44 -1.78
C ASP A 1102 -35.77 -19.95 -1.39
N LEU A 1103 -34.79 -19.52 -0.58
CA LEU A 1103 -34.54 -18.10 -0.27
C LEU A 1103 -34.24 -17.28 -1.53
N SER A 1104 -33.43 -17.81 -2.45
CA SER A 1104 -33.06 -17.12 -3.70
C SER A 1104 -34.20 -17.04 -4.72
N SER A 1105 -35.23 -17.89 -4.62
CA SER A 1105 -36.26 -18.04 -5.64
C SER A 1105 -37.24 -16.86 -5.73
N GLY A 1106 -37.28 -15.99 -4.70
CA GLY A 1106 -38.23 -14.88 -4.60
C GLY A 1106 -37.66 -13.46 -4.78
N GLN A 1107 -36.33 -13.28 -4.84
CA GLN A 1107 -35.69 -11.94 -4.77
C GLN A 1107 -34.48 -11.82 -5.73
N SER A 1108 -34.24 -10.61 -6.24
CA SER A 1108 -33.04 -10.24 -7.03
C SER A 1108 -31.83 -10.04 -6.10
N LEU A 1109 -30.65 -10.53 -6.48
CA LEU A 1109 -29.42 -10.16 -5.77
C LEU A 1109 -29.11 -8.69 -6.13
N PRO A 1110 -28.92 -7.78 -5.16
CA PRO A 1110 -28.10 -7.95 -3.95
C PRO A 1110 -28.83 -7.61 -2.64
N GLU A 1111 -30.17 -7.60 -2.63
CA GLU A 1111 -30.98 -6.96 -1.59
C GLU A 1111 -30.93 -7.65 -0.22
N ASP A 1112 -30.56 -8.93 -0.18
CA ASP A 1112 -30.57 -9.71 1.05
C ASP A 1112 -29.15 -10.12 1.50
N ALA A 1113 -28.65 -9.45 2.54
CA ALA A 1113 -27.38 -9.77 3.18
C ALA A 1113 -27.35 -11.22 3.72
N ASP A 1114 -28.52 -11.79 4.05
CA ASP A 1114 -28.63 -13.16 4.55
C ASP A 1114 -28.34 -14.18 3.45
N LEU A 1115 -28.61 -13.85 2.18
CA LEU A 1115 -28.31 -14.73 1.04
C LEU A 1115 -26.81 -14.99 0.89
N TRP A 1116 -25.97 -13.95 0.95
CA TRP A 1116 -24.50 -14.10 0.88
C TRP A 1116 -23.94 -14.89 2.06
N SER A 1117 -24.53 -14.70 3.25
CA SER A 1117 -24.17 -15.49 4.43
C SER A 1117 -24.54 -16.96 4.29
N GLY A 1118 -25.70 -17.24 3.67
CA GLY A 1118 -26.18 -18.59 3.37
C GLY A 1118 -25.34 -19.28 2.30
N VAL A 1119 -24.89 -18.57 1.26
CA VAL A 1119 -23.94 -19.10 0.25
C VAL A 1119 -22.65 -19.58 0.91
N LEU A 1120 -22.10 -18.78 1.84
CA LEU A 1120 -20.90 -19.14 2.60
C LEU A 1120 -21.15 -20.34 3.53
N GLU A 1121 -22.34 -20.45 4.11
CA GLU A 1121 -22.74 -21.60 4.93
C GLU A 1121 -22.83 -22.89 4.10
N VAL A 1122 -23.47 -22.85 2.93
CA VAL A 1122 -23.56 -23.98 2.00
C VAL A 1122 -22.16 -24.40 1.56
N ALA A 1123 -21.31 -23.45 1.15
CA ALA A 1123 -19.93 -23.73 0.76
C ALA A 1123 -19.14 -24.44 1.88
N ALA A 1124 -19.28 -23.98 3.13
CA ALA A 1124 -18.60 -24.57 4.29
C ALA A 1124 -19.12 -25.97 4.67
N VAL A 1125 -20.42 -26.24 4.47
CA VAL A 1125 -21.05 -27.54 4.77
C VAL A 1125 -20.75 -28.58 3.68
N CYS A 1126 -20.62 -28.15 2.43
CA CYS A 1126 -20.41 -29.04 1.28
C CYS A 1126 -18.93 -29.45 1.05
N GLU A 1127 -17.97 -28.73 1.65
CA GLU A 1127 -16.51 -28.95 1.50
C GLU A 1127 -15.94 -30.30 2.01
N PRO A 1128 -16.39 -30.87 3.16
CA PRO A 1128 -15.72 -32.01 3.77
C PRO A 1128 -16.13 -33.40 3.26
N GLU A 1129 -17.21 -33.55 2.48
CA GLU A 1129 -17.81 -34.89 2.26
C GLU A 1129 -17.27 -35.70 1.07
N ASP A 1130 -16.60 -35.13 0.06
CA ASP A 1130 -15.88 -35.95 -0.93
C ASP A 1130 -14.97 -35.11 -1.83
N ASN A 1131 -13.66 -35.29 -1.67
CA ASN A 1131 -12.58 -34.57 -2.38
C ASN A 1131 -12.50 -34.88 -3.90
N LYS A 1132 -13.51 -35.56 -4.46
CA LYS A 1132 -13.55 -36.00 -5.86
C LYS A 1132 -14.61 -35.30 -6.70
N PHE A 1133 -15.63 -34.68 -6.11
CA PHE A 1133 -16.76 -34.12 -6.88
C PHE A 1133 -17.48 -32.92 -6.23
N ALA A 1134 -16.95 -32.27 -5.20
CA ALA A 1134 -17.52 -30.99 -4.77
C ALA A 1134 -17.27 -29.92 -5.85
N PRO A 1135 -18.29 -29.20 -6.34
CA PRO A 1135 -18.15 -28.15 -7.35
C PRO A 1135 -17.51 -26.91 -6.70
N SER A 1136 -16.22 -27.02 -6.40
CA SER A 1136 -15.39 -26.00 -5.75
C SER A 1136 -15.30 -24.70 -6.55
N ASN A 1137 -15.76 -24.68 -7.81
CA ASN A 1137 -16.08 -23.48 -8.57
C ASN A 1137 -16.93 -22.50 -7.72
N LEU A 1138 -17.87 -22.97 -6.88
CA LEU A 1138 -18.67 -22.10 -6.02
C LEU A 1138 -17.82 -21.43 -4.91
N THR A 1139 -17.06 -22.21 -4.14
CA THR A 1139 -16.20 -21.69 -3.07
C THR A 1139 -15.10 -20.79 -3.63
N GLN A 1140 -14.48 -21.19 -4.75
CA GLN A 1140 -13.47 -20.38 -5.45
C GLN A 1140 -14.06 -19.08 -6.00
N ARG A 1141 -15.29 -19.11 -6.55
CA ARG A 1141 -15.98 -17.89 -7.03
C ARG A 1141 -16.33 -16.94 -5.89
N VAL A 1142 -16.89 -17.44 -4.80
CA VAL A 1142 -17.23 -16.61 -3.62
C VAL A 1142 -15.97 -16.08 -2.94
N GLU A 1143 -14.92 -16.90 -2.81
CA GLU A 1143 -13.63 -16.45 -2.28
C GLU A 1143 -12.95 -15.44 -3.21
N ALA A 1144 -13.12 -15.57 -4.54
CA ALA A 1144 -12.63 -14.57 -5.50
C ALA A 1144 -13.37 -13.23 -5.33
N LEU A 1145 -14.71 -13.24 -5.28
CA LEU A 1145 -15.52 -12.04 -5.04
C LEU A 1145 -15.14 -11.35 -3.72
N HIS A 1146 -14.93 -12.12 -2.65
CA HIS A 1146 -14.50 -11.61 -1.35
C HIS A 1146 -13.03 -11.13 -1.37
N ARG A 1147 -12.13 -11.82 -2.08
CA ARG A 1147 -10.73 -11.39 -2.24
C ARG A 1147 -10.63 -10.06 -2.97
N LEU A 1148 -11.55 -9.79 -3.89
CA LEU A 1148 -11.64 -8.53 -4.63
C LEU A 1148 -12.45 -7.44 -3.91
N ASN A 1149 -13.00 -7.74 -2.71
CA ASN A 1149 -13.81 -6.80 -1.92
C ASN A 1149 -15.11 -6.34 -2.62
N LEU A 1150 -15.58 -7.10 -3.61
CA LEU A 1150 -16.73 -6.73 -4.45
C LEU A 1150 -18.06 -6.92 -3.73
N ILE A 1151 -18.11 -7.85 -2.76
CA ILE A 1151 -19.32 -8.09 -1.96
C ILE A 1151 -19.56 -6.90 -1.03
N GLU A 1152 -18.52 -6.47 -0.32
CA GLU A 1152 -18.58 -5.31 0.58
C GLU A 1152 -18.88 -4.01 -0.17
N GLU A 1153 -18.31 -3.86 -1.37
CA GLU A 1153 -18.54 -2.67 -2.20
C GLU A 1153 -19.96 -2.64 -2.76
N ALA A 1154 -20.49 -3.77 -3.25
CA ALA A 1154 -21.88 -3.86 -3.71
C ALA A 1154 -22.88 -3.54 -2.59
N LEU A 1155 -22.63 -4.04 -1.38
CA LEU A 1155 -23.44 -3.72 -0.21
C LEU A 1155 -23.33 -2.23 0.17
N SER A 1156 -22.15 -1.62 0.05
CA SER A 1156 -21.96 -0.19 0.32
C SER A 1156 -22.63 0.71 -0.71
N VAL A 1157 -22.55 0.36 -2.00
CA VAL A 1157 -23.21 1.06 -3.10
C VAL A 1157 -24.72 0.97 -2.94
N HIS A 1158 -25.24 -0.20 -2.58
CA HIS A 1158 -26.66 -0.38 -2.29
C HIS A 1158 -27.12 0.45 -1.09
N ALA A 1159 -26.37 0.45 0.01
CA ALA A 1159 -26.68 1.28 1.19
C ALA A 1159 -26.66 2.79 0.87
N ALA A 1160 -25.83 3.22 -0.08
CA ALA A 1160 -25.73 4.61 -0.53
C ALA A 1160 -26.82 5.03 -1.54
N HIS A 1161 -27.60 4.10 -2.11
CA HIS A 1161 -28.64 4.40 -3.11
C HIS A 1161 -29.92 5.07 -2.56
N GLY A 1162 -29.84 5.71 -1.39
CA GLY A 1162 -30.86 6.62 -0.86
C GLY A 1162 -30.81 8.07 -1.39
N ILE A 1163 -30.18 8.35 -2.55
CA ILE A 1163 -29.83 9.66 -3.17
C ILE A 1163 -28.37 10.06 -2.82
N PRO A 1164 -27.44 10.17 -3.80
CA PRO A 1164 -27.48 11.23 -4.83
C PRO A 1164 -27.18 10.80 -6.28
N SER A 1165 -27.43 11.76 -7.18
CA SER A 1165 -27.11 11.85 -8.62
C SER A 1165 -25.77 11.22 -9.04
N PRO A 1166 -25.59 10.90 -10.34
CA PRO A 1166 -24.33 10.38 -10.89
C PRO A 1166 -23.14 11.13 -10.31
N LEU A 1167 -22.14 10.35 -9.91
CA LEU A 1167 -20.98 10.71 -9.10
C LEU A 1167 -20.08 11.77 -9.76
N GLY A 1168 -20.58 13.00 -9.91
CA GLY A 1168 -19.77 14.14 -10.29
C GLY A 1168 -18.62 14.31 -9.30
N CYS A 1169 -17.41 14.56 -9.81
CA CYS A 1169 -16.29 14.83 -8.93
C CYS A 1169 -16.63 16.01 -8.03
N PRO A 1170 -16.40 15.90 -6.70
CA PRO A 1170 -16.58 17.05 -5.84
C PRO A 1170 -15.70 18.21 -6.34
N PRO A 1171 -16.20 19.45 -6.29
CA PRO A 1171 -15.40 20.61 -6.65
C PRO A 1171 -14.12 20.65 -5.79
N LEU A 1172 -13.02 21.11 -6.40
CA LEU A 1172 -11.71 21.26 -5.75
C LEU A 1172 -11.72 22.32 -4.65
#